data_AF-A0A812ZA42-F1
#
_entry.id   AF-A0A812ZA42-F1
#
_cell.length_a   1.000
_cell.length_b   1.000
_cell.length_c   1.000
_cell.angle_alpha   90.00
_cell.angle_beta   90.00
_cell.angle_gamma   90.00
#
_symmetry.space_group_name_H-M   'P 1'
#
loop_
_entity.id
_entity.type
_entity.pdbx_description
1 polymer ?
#
loop_
_entity_poly.entity_id
_entity_poly.type
_entity_poly.pdbx_seq_one_letter_code
_entity_poly.pdbx_strand_id
1 'polypeptide(L)'
;MEDLQAGTRKAKSLQMDPQPLRAAAGRLKSQVDSGRLPGVMTCAVKEGHLIHFEAHGFSDLAGQVAMNSQTLFRLYSQTKPVLVVGFLILFERGEVLLDDPVEKYLPEFKDAAVGPQRKPLSRPILVRDLLAHTSGIGFGPGFGYEAENDYESTYVGLVRKVDAGEIHSLAEWCEELAKIPLRFQPGKDWGYGYSSDVLGRLIEVLTKKRLDDFLREEVLEPLGMANTFFAVPEEQAPKLAALYKREPWHGKAKTVRFVTSDVGGSGVMEDLSRNVLARPEVDKSSVHPMPTSVFLHGGPASKVIQGGGCICSVAGGLVSNFTDCSRFFQMIVNNGELDGVRLLKAATVQLLGRDWLNEFTTEKRRRPLWVWNTPGIGFSPLGQIGVKFKGANRRTVGSQLHTVHWGGAGGSGYMLNWPHRLVVLTYSGVVFDTDTQKTMWRAAFGSLRRGGLSLSRGEQGHHARQKAKSLALSADRRIVNDAMPVAELVVGLTAGDFARTKAADRMGKQPKSAAVFAAVSSWLLGIKLPFNYRAAGESLRIEAVASSNKVLSQRGLNRSSQTQSTQPEDVPSHAEEVVRLALSTLASALAQANGGHSERLGPALCAALRKEGTTKRPLAACATGSPAEDVVLARVRTLSLCAVAYWREVSQDLGRAASSLSRFLEQQRHLYWKRPPYRGVNLGGWLLLEPGPSHELFQTFGPEATCEWRLLDKMRKHFGTQKTIEAIQAHRANFISEEDFRNIRSMGFNAVRIPFGYWIVTGPAKGELYVGPGLDFLDRALTWCQRLGLQALLDLHGAPGGESGEKPCGRERKDWRWEHWRLDESIEALRVIARRYKGHPAVSGIAVCNEPSEKVPADVLCQFYDEAVRTIRTFMPPDEVSIVLPVYRTERLDEIWRLWNRVFDGFASHANVAFDLHLYHCFGAWWQRQGLGSHLRMTKRHRKILRRVPAVVGEWSLALPDRALAQTDIEEAQDQAYKAFAAAQLDAYSHASHGWFFWNWCDSPAHHPGWDARTCFQRHWLAQADLCKSGAPLIPAGGV
;
A
#
# COMPACT_ATOMS: atom_id res chain seq x y z
N MET A 1 1.77 -32.85 -20.08
CA MET A 1 0.51 -33.08 -19.33
C MET A 1 0.76 -33.14 -17.82
N GLU A 2 1.83 -33.79 -17.34
CA GLU A 2 2.21 -33.79 -15.92
C GLU A 2 2.55 -32.39 -15.37
N ASP A 3 3.27 -31.56 -16.13
CA ASP A 3 3.58 -30.17 -15.74
C ASP A 3 2.34 -29.26 -15.62
N LEU A 4 1.30 -29.49 -16.43
CA LEU A 4 0.04 -28.74 -16.38
C LEU A 4 -0.81 -29.13 -15.15
N GLN A 5 -0.79 -30.40 -14.75
CA GLN A 5 -1.45 -30.86 -13.52
C GLN A 5 -0.69 -30.43 -12.27
N ALA A 6 0.65 -30.45 -12.31
CA ALA A 6 1.51 -29.88 -11.27
C ALA A 6 1.28 -28.36 -11.15
N GLY A 7 1.24 -27.63 -12.27
CA GLY A 7 0.92 -26.20 -12.33
C GLY A 7 -0.48 -25.87 -11.82
N THR A 8 -1.48 -26.73 -12.05
CA THR A 8 -2.84 -26.55 -11.50
C THR A 8 -2.88 -26.71 -9.98
N ARG A 9 -2.21 -27.75 -9.46
CA ARG A 9 -2.09 -27.99 -8.01
C ARG A 9 -1.31 -26.85 -7.35
N LYS A 10 -0.23 -26.40 -7.99
CA LYS A 10 0.60 -25.29 -7.52
C LYS A 10 -0.14 -23.96 -7.57
N ALA A 11 -0.88 -23.66 -8.64
CA ALA A 11 -1.70 -22.44 -8.74
C ALA A 11 -2.71 -22.35 -7.59
N LYS A 12 -3.41 -23.45 -7.26
CA LYS A 12 -4.31 -23.49 -6.10
C LYS A 12 -3.57 -23.26 -4.78
N SER A 13 -2.40 -23.86 -4.59
CA SER A 13 -1.57 -23.61 -3.39
C SER A 13 -1.10 -22.15 -3.29
N LEU A 14 -0.94 -21.48 -4.43
CA LEU A 14 -0.58 -20.06 -4.56
C LEU A 14 -1.82 -19.15 -4.59
N GLN A 15 -3.01 -19.65 -4.25
CA GLN A 15 -4.27 -18.89 -4.21
C GLN A 15 -4.64 -18.23 -5.55
N MET A 16 -4.30 -18.88 -6.68
CA MET A 16 -4.79 -18.55 -8.01
C MET A 16 -5.66 -19.67 -8.56
N ASP A 17 -6.81 -19.30 -9.12
CA ASP A 17 -7.60 -20.21 -9.96
C ASP A 17 -7.13 -20.09 -11.42
N PRO A 18 -6.52 -21.12 -12.03
CA PRO A 18 -6.03 -21.03 -13.42
C PRO A 18 -7.17 -21.04 -14.46
N GLN A 19 -8.42 -21.28 -14.08
CA GLN A 19 -9.53 -21.41 -15.02
C GLN A 19 -9.74 -20.16 -15.90
N PRO A 20 -9.70 -18.91 -15.39
CA PRO A 20 -9.86 -17.72 -16.24
C PRO A 20 -8.73 -17.58 -17.27
N LEU A 21 -7.48 -17.90 -16.91
CA LEU A 21 -6.35 -17.92 -17.84
C LEU A 21 -6.55 -18.96 -18.94
N ARG A 22 -6.93 -20.20 -18.59
CA ARG A 22 -7.26 -21.24 -19.58
C ARG A 22 -8.43 -20.88 -20.48
N ALA A 23 -9.49 -20.29 -19.92
CA ALA A 23 -10.63 -19.84 -20.70
C ALA A 23 -10.25 -18.71 -21.66
N ALA A 24 -9.31 -17.85 -21.28
CA ALA A 24 -8.77 -16.81 -22.14
C ALA A 24 -7.90 -17.39 -23.26
N ALA A 25 -6.99 -18.30 -22.93
CA ALA A 25 -6.18 -19.02 -23.91
C ALA A 25 -7.06 -19.81 -24.89
N GLY A 26 -8.11 -20.48 -24.42
CA GLY A 26 -9.09 -21.17 -25.28
C GLY A 26 -9.81 -20.23 -26.25
N ARG A 27 -10.16 -19.00 -25.84
CA ARG A 27 -10.71 -18.00 -26.76
C ARG A 27 -9.70 -17.55 -27.82
N LEU A 28 -8.44 -17.40 -27.44
CA LEU A 28 -7.36 -17.05 -28.38
C LEU A 28 -7.08 -18.21 -29.33
N LYS A 29 -7.13 -19.46 -28.85
CA LYS A 29 -7.08 -20.65 -29.68
C LYS A 29 -8.23 -20.66 -30.71
N SER A 30 -9.46 -20.34 -30.32
CA SER A 30 -10.56 -20.24 -31.28
C SER A 30 -10.32 -19.15 -32.33
N GLN A 31 -9.59 -18.08 -32.00
CA GLN A 31 -9.17 -17.10 -33.01
C GLN A 31 -8.17 -17.70 -33.98
N VAL A 32 -7.18 -18.46 -33.48
CA VAL A 32 -6.26 -19.24 -34.32
C VAL A 32 -7.00 -20.20 -35.24
N ASP A 33 -7.89 -21.04 -34.68
CA ASP A 33 -8.67 -22.03 -35.43
C ASP A 33 -9.54 -21.38 -36.52
N SER A 34 -10.00 -20.14 -36.28
CA SER A 34 -10.80 -19.36 -37.24
C SER A 34 -9.96 -18.49 -38.20
N GLY A 35 -8.64 -18.63 -38.20
CA GLY A 35 -7.74 -17.85 -39.06
C GLY A 35 -7.62 -16.36 -38.69
N ARG A 36 -8.05 -15.97 -37.48
CA ARG A 36 -7.97 -14.59 -36.96
C ARG A 36 -6.67 -14.30 -36.20
N LEU A 37 -5.86 -15.32 -35.93
CA LEU A 37 -4.48 -15.22 -35.45
C LEU A 37 -3.65 -16.32 -36.14
N PRO A 38 -2.39 -16.09 -36.53
CA PRO A 38 -1.52 -17.13 -37.08
C PRO A 38 -1.11 -18.14 -35.98
N GLY A 39 -0.82 -17.61 -34.80
CA GLY A 39 -0.50 -18.36 -33.60
C GLY A 39 -0.47 -17.45 -32.38
N VAL A 40 -0.42 -18.06 -31.20
CA VAL A 40 -0.37 -17.34 -29.93
C VAL A 40 0.32 -18.18 -28.86
N MET A 41 1.15 -17.54 -28.06
CA MET A 41 1.76 -18.10 -26.87
C MET A 41 1.44 -17.21 -25.67
N THR A 42 0.99 -17.84 -24.58
CA THR A 42 0.56 -17.15 -23.36
C THR A 42 1.14 -17.82 -22.15
N CYS A 43 1.65 -17.02 -21.21
CA CYS A 43 2.21 -17.51 -19.97
C CYS A 43 1.83 -16.63 -18.79
N ALA A 44 1.68 -17.25 -17.62
CA ALA A 44 1.77 -16.56 -16.34
C ALA A 44 2.65 -17.33 -15.35
N VAL A 45 3.48 -16.58 -14.62
CA VAL A 45 4.37 -17.04 -13.56
C VAL A 45 4.01 -16.29 -12.29
N LYS A 46 3.81 -17.01 -11.19
CA LYS A 46 3.56 -16.41 -9.87
C LYS A 46 4.57 -16.95 -8.86
N GLU A 47 5.25 -16.05 -8.15
CA GLU A 47 6.25 -16.41 -7.13
C GLU A 47 7.31 -17.38 -7.68
N GLY A 48 7.78 -17.16 -8.91
CA GLY A 48 8.76 -18.04 -9.57
C GLY A 48 8.21 -19.36 -10.10
N HIS A 49 6.91 -19.63 -9.95
CA HIS A 49 6.27 -20.85 -10.43
C HIS A 49 5.43 -20.62 -11.67
N LEU A 50 5.62 -21.46 -12.69
CA LEU A 50 4.78 -21.47 -13.88
C LEU A 50 3.35 -21.91 -13.52
N ILE A 51 2.38 -21.01 -13.67
CA ILE A 51 0.97 -21.30 -13.34
C ILE A 51 0.08 -21.47 -14.59
N HIS A 52 0.53 -20.94 -15.73
CA HIS A 52 -0.14 -21.08 -17.01
C HIS A 52 0.89 -21.03 -18.14
N PHE A 53 0.82 -21.96 -19.09
CA PHE A 53 1.54 -21.91 -20.36
C PHE A 53 0.71 -22.60 -21.43
N GLU A 54 0.44 -21.90 -22.52
CA GLU A 54 -0.21 -22.47 -23.70
C GLU A 54 0.36 -21.83 -24.97
N ALA A 55 0.63 -22.66 -25.98
CA ALA A 55 1.02 -22.25 -27.32
C ALA A 55 0.10 -22.92 -28.33
N HIS A 56 -0.45 -22.13 -29.25
CA HIS A 56 -1.41 -22.58 -30.26
C HIS A 56 -1.07 -22.01 -31.64
N GLY A 57 -1.39 -22.74 -32.69
CA GLY A 57 -1.17 -22.32 -34.08
C GLY A 57 0.29 -22.37 -34.50
N PHE A 58 0.67 -21.46 -35.37
CA PHE A 58 1.95 -21.48 -36.07
C PHE A 58 2.79 -20.26 -35.73
N SER A 59 4.08 -20.47 -35.49
CA SER A 59 5.08 -19.39 -35.51
C SER A 59 5.39 -18.95 -36.94
N ASP A 60 5.15 -19.83 -37.92
CA ASP A 60 5.20 -19.56 -39.35
C ASP A 60 4.05 -20.30 -40.05
N LEU A 61 3.10 -19.55 -40.57
CA LEU A 61 1.88 -20.02 -41.22
C LEU A 61 2.18 -20.56 -42.63
N ALA A 62 3.15 -19.97 -43.34
CA ALA A 62 3.54 -20.41 -44.68
C ALA A 62 4.33 -21.73 -44.59
N GLY A 63 5.32 -21.78 -43.70
CA GLY A 63 6.10 -22.99 -43.43
C GLY A 63 5.42 -24.03 -42.54
N GLN A 64 4.20 -23.77 -42.06
CA GLN A 64 3.45 -24.63 -41.13
C GLN A 64 4.25 -25.01 -39.87
N VAL A 65 5.09 -24.10 -39.36
CA VAL A 65 5.92 -24.34 -38.18
C VAL A 65 5.12 -24.09 -36.92
N ALA A 66 4.96 -25.12 -36.09
CA ALA A 66 4.17 -25.06 -34.86
C ALA A 66 4.77 -24.09 -33.82
N MET A 67 3.90 -23.28 -33.22
CA MET A 67 4.24 -22.39 -32.11
C MET A 67 4.65 -23.19 -30.87
N ASN A 68 5.79 -22.89 -30.25
CA ASN A 68 6.26 -23.60 -29.06
C ASN A 68 7.13 -22.71 -28.14
N SER A 69 7.59 -23.27 -27.01
CA SER A 69 8.36 -22.54 -25.99
C SER A 69 9.74 -22.06 -26.44
N GLN A 70 10.29 -22.65 -27.51
CA GLN A 70 11.58 -22.27 -28.10
C GLN A 70 11.45 -21.22 -29.19
N THR A 71 10.22 -20.86 -29.58
CA THR A 71 9.98 -19.83 -30.60
C THR A 71 10.53 -18.48 -30.15
N LEU A 72 11.34 -17.87 -31.01
CA LEU A 72 11.95 -16.55 -30.82
C LEU A 72 11.05 -15.46 -31.42
N PHE A 73 10.86 -14.37 -30.67
CA PHE A 73 10.03 -13.23 -31.06
C PHE A 73 10.84 -11.94 -31.03
N ARG A 74 10.61 -11.09 -32.04
CA ARG A 74 11.07 -9.70 -32.04
C ARG A 74 10.37 -8.94 -30.90
N LEU A 75 11.13 -8.51 -29.90
CA LEU A 75 10.61 -7.84 -28.70
C LEU A 75 10.29 -6.36 -28.95
N TYR A 76 10.93 -5.72 -29.93
CA TYR A 76 10.78 -4.29 -30.18
C TYR A 76 10.87 -3.49 -28.86
N SER A 77 9.82 -2.75 -28.51
CA SER A 77 9.77 -1.92 -27.31
C SER A 77 9.73 -2.67 -25.98
N GLN A 78 9.52 -3.99 -25.97
CA GLN A 78 9.76 -4.83 -24.79
C GLN A 78 11.26 -4.97 -24.45
N THR A 79 12.16 -4.50 -25.33
CA THR A 79 13.60 -4.36 -25.06
C THR A 79 13.92 -3.30 -24.01
N LYS A 80 13.08 -2.25 -23.89
CA LYS A 80 13.36 -1.09 -23.02
C LYS A 80 13.62 -1.45 -21.56
N PRO A 81 12.84 -2.32 -20.90
CA PRO A 81 13.18 -2.81 -19.57
C PRO A 81 14.60 -3.35 -19.42
N VAL A 82 15.09 -4.13 -20.40
CA VAL A 82 16.44 -4.71 -20.36
C VAL A 82 17.49 -3.61 -20.42
N LEU A 83 17.29 -2.64 -21.33
CA LEU A 83 18.14 -1.46 -21.42
C LEU A 83 18.13 -0.64 -20.10
N VAL A 84 16.95 -0.42 -19.52
CA VAL A 84 16.79 0.32 -18.27
C VAL A 84 17.53 -0.36 -17.12
N VAL A 85 17.45 -1.69 -17.02
CA VAL A 85 18.22 -2.45 -16.02
C VAL A 85 19.72 -2.28 -16.25
N GLY A 86 20.19 -2.44 -17.49
CA GLY A 86 21.59 -2.22 -17.84
C GLY A 86 22.08 -0.81 -17.48
N PHE A 87 21.27 0.21 -17.78
CA PHE A 87 21.56 1.59 -17.38
C PHE A 87 21.61 1.75 -15.85
N LEU A 88 20.66 1.17 -15.13
CA LEU A 88 20.58 1.32 -13.67
C LEU A 88 21.70 0.61 -12.92
N ILE A 89 22.36 -0.39 -13.52
CA ILE A 89 23.61 -0.95 -13.00
C ILE A 89 24.69 0.15 -12.94
N LEU A 90 24.84 0.95 -14.01
CA LEU A 90 25.79 2.08 -14.04
C LEU A 90 25.40 3.18 -13.05
N PHE A 91 24.11 3.45 -12.91
CA PHE A 91 23.58 4.37 -11.89
C PHE A 91 23.93 3.89 -10.47
N GLU A 92 23.76 2.61 -10.15
CA GLU A 92 24.12 2.07 -8.83
C GLU A 92 25.62 2.07 -8.55
N ARG A 93 26.45 1.99 -9.60
CA ARG A 93 27.91 2.16 -9.54
C ARG A 93 28.31 3.63 -9.36
N GLY A 94 27.36 4.58 -9.45
CA GLY A 94 27.61 6.02 -9.32
C GLY A 94 28.29 6.65 -10.54
N GLU A 95 28.30 5.95 -11.68
CA GLU A 95 28.94 6.41 -12.92
C GLU A 95 28.12 7.48 -13.64
N VAL A 96 26.82 7.53 -13.35
CA VAL A 96 25.86 8.48 -13.91
C VAL A 96 24.78 8.77 -12.88
N LEU A 97 24.28 10.01 -12.85
CA LEU A 97 23.16 10.42 -12.01
C LEU A 97 21.92 10.70 -12.85
N LEU A 98 20.73 10.49 -12.27
CA LEU A 98 19.45 10.74 -12.93
C LEU A 98 19.25 12.23 -13.31
N ASP A 99 19.87 13.13 -12.56
CA ASP A 99 19.79 14.58 -12.76
C ASP A 99 21.00 15.13 -13.54
N ASP A 100 21.86 14.27 -14.08
CA ASP A 100 22.89 14.72 -15.01
C ASP A 100 22.25 15.25 -16.31
N PRO A 101 22.75 16.38 -16.86
CA PRO A 101 22.44 16.79 -18.23
C PRO A 101 22.95 15.76 -19.23
N VAL A 102 22.12 15.41 -20.23
CA VAL A 102 22.51 14.49 -21.31
C VAL A 102 23.68 15.04 -22.11
N GLU A 103 23.71 16.36 -22.33
CA GLU A 103 24.79 17.06 -23.05
C GLU A 103 26.19 16.90 -22.41
N LYS A 104 26.25 16.53 -21.13
CA LYS A 104 27.50 16.18 -20.42
C LYS A 104 28.20 14.98 -21.06
N TYR A 105 27.42 14.03 -21.57
CA TYR A 105 27.90 12.78 -22.14
C TYR A 105 27.76 12.75 -23.67
N LEU A 106 26.73 13.43 -24.19
CA LEU A 106 26.35 13.48 -25.61
C LEU A 106 26.28 14.95 -26.06
N PRO A 107 27.43 15.60 -26.34
CA PRO A 107 27.51 17.03 -26.60
C PRO A 107 26.68 17.49 -27.81
N GLU A 108 26.34 16.58 -28.73
CA GLU A 108 25.46 16.85 -29.86
C GLU A 108 24.06 17.35 -29.44
N PHE A 109 23.59 17.02 -28.23
CA PHE A 109 22.31 17.50 -27.69
C PHE A 109 22.36 18.90 -27.06
N LYS A 110 23.54 19.53 -26.98
CA LYS A 110 23.72 20.86 -26.38
C LYS A 110 22.92 21.95 -27.10
N ASP A 111 22.86 21.86 -28.43
CA ASP A 111 22.16 22.83 -29.29
C ASP A 111 20.74 22.37 -29.70
N ALA A 112 20.18 21.41 -28.95
CA ALA A 112 18.82 20.96 -29.16
C ALA A 112 17.82 22.11 -28.98
N ALA A 113 16.73 22.07 -29.74
CA ALA A 113 15.74 23.14 -29.77
C ALA A 113 14.31 22.58 -29.79
N VAL A 114 13.30 23.39 -29.49
CA VAL A 114 11.88 22.98 -29.41
C VAL A 114 11.06 23.57 -30.55
N GLY A 115 10.33 22.71 -31.24
CA GLY A 115 9.37 23.06 -32.28
C GLY A 115 10.02 23.59 -33.57
N PRO A 116 9.22 23.84 -34.62
CA PRO A 116 9.72 24.27 -35.92
C PRO A 116 10.43 25.64 -35.87
N GLN A 117 10.07 26.50 -34.92
CA GLN A 117 10.76 27.79 -34.70
C GLN A 117 12.11 27.64 -33.96
N ARG A 118 12.56 26.41 -33.68
CA ARG A 118 13.82 26.10 -32.96
C ARG A 118 14.01 26.94 -31.69
N LYS A 119 13.00 26.98 -30.82
CA LYS A 119 13.08 27.72 -29.55
C LYS A 119 14.14 27.07 -28.64
N PRO A 120 14.96 27.84 -27.91
CA PRO A 120 15.96 27.28 -27.01
C PRO A 120 15.32 26.46 -25.89
N LEU A 121 16.08 25.51 -25.33
CA LEU A 121 15.63 24.74 -24.18
C LEU A 121 15.53 25.63 -22.94
N SER A 122 14.47 25.45 -22.18
CA SER A 122 14.28 26.11 -20.87
C SER A 122 15.14 25.51 -19.76
N ARG A 123 15.64 24.28 -19.99
CA ARG A 123 16.66 23.57 -19.22
C ARG A 123 17.24 22.45 -20.10
N PRO A 124 18.45 21.94 -19.83
CA PRO A 124 18.98 20.76 -20.53
C PRO A 124 18.06 19.55 -20.42
N ILE A 125 18.14 18.63 -21.38
CA ILE A 125 17.56 17.28 -21.25
C ILE A 125 18.32 16.56 -20.12
N LEU A 126 17.61 16.00 -19.15
CA LEU A 126 18.20 15.23 -18.06
C LEU A 126 18.09 13.73 -18.35
N VAL A 127 18.98 12.93 -17.77
CA VAL A 127 18.95 11.47 -17.91
C VAL A 127 17.60 10.87 -17.49
N ARG A 128 17.00 11.35 -16.39
CA ARG A 128 15.65 10.93 -15.97
C ARG A 128 14.55 11.24 -16.99
N ASP A 129 14.74 12.26 -17.84
CA ASP A 129 13.76 12.58 -18.87
C ASP A 129 13.76 11.52 -19.98
N LEU A 130 14.92 10.88 -20.23
CA LEU A 130 15.02 9.78 -21.18
C LEU A 130 14.27 8.55 -20.66
N LEU A 131 14.47 8.22 -19.38
CA LEU A 131 13.83 7.09 -18.69
C LEU A 131 12.30 7.25 -18.57
N ALA A 132 11.84 8.49 -18.39
CA ALA A 132 10.42 8.80 -18.21
C ALA A 132 9.67 9.15 -19.51
N HIS A 133 10.36 9.21 -20.66
CA HIS A 133 9.82 9.74 -21.91
C HIS A 133 9.25 11.17 -21.76
N THR A 134 9.95 12.01 -21.02
CA THR A 134 9.63 13.44 -20.81
C THR A 134 10.67 14.37 -21.44
N SER A 135 11.59 13.83 -22.25
CA SER A 135 12.68 14.58 -22.90
C SER A 135 12.21 15.53 -24.00
N GLY A 136 11.04 15.27 -24.59
CA GLY A 136 10.55 15.96 -25.79
C GLY A 136 11.05 15.34 -27.10
N ILE A 137 11.95 14.36 -27.03
CA ILE A 137 12.42 13.59 -28.20
C ILE A 137 11.27 12.78 -28.76
N GLY A 138 11.09 12.85 -30.07
CA GLY A 138 10.00 12.18 -30.76
C GLY A 138 10.33 10.85 -31.40
N PHE A 139 9.42 10.36 -32.24
CA PHE A 139 9.59 9.20 -33.09
C PHE A 139 8.95 9.46 -34.48
N GLY A 140 9.45 8.75 -35.49
CA GLY A 140 8.95 8.83 -36.87
C GLY A 140 8.00 7.69 -37.25
N PRO A 141 7.44 7.71 -38.47
CA PRO A 141 6.55 6.65 -38.91
C PRO A 141 7.29 5.32 -39.04
N GLY A 142 6.53 4.22 -39.11
CA GLY A 142 7.12 2.90 -39.28
C GLY A 142 6.17 1.82 -39.77
N PHE A 143 6.67 0.58 -39.94
CA PHE A 143 5.91 -0.54 -40.54
C PHE A 143 5.35 -0.26 -41.96
N GLY A 144 6.03 0.58 -42.73
CA GLY A 144 5.63 0.99 -44.07
C GLY A 144 4.43 1.95 -44.11
N TYR A 145 4.24 2.72 -43.04
CA TYR A 145 3.19 3.75 -42.99
C TYR A 145 3.75 5.12 -43.32
N GLU A 146 2.90 5.96 -43.90
CA GLU A 146 3.16 7.39 -44.07
C GLU A 146 3.07 8.10 -42.71
N ALA A 147 3.75 9.25 -42.59
CA ALA A 147 3.65 10.08 -41.40
C ALA A 147 2.20 10.56 -41.19
N GLU A 148 1.64 10.32 -40.00
CA GLU A 148 0.24 10.67 -39.71
C GLU A 148 0.05 12.16 -39.39
N ASN A 149 1.15 12.90 -39.17
CA ASN A 149 1.13 14.30 -38.75
C ASN A 149 2.48 15.02 -39.01
N ASP A 150 2.46 16.35 -38.94
CA ASP A 150 3.63 17.22 -39.10
C ASP A 150 4.77 16.93 -38.13
N TYR A 151 4.49 16.25 -37.02
CA TYR A 151 5.50 15.89 -36.05
C TYR A 151 6.27 14.64 -36.49
N GLU A 152 5.58 13.57 -36.89
CA GLU A 152 6.21 12.34 -37.41
C GLU A 152 7.00 12.60 -38.70
N SER A 153 6.52 13.52 -39.54
CA SER A 153 7.18 13.86 -40.80
C SER A 153 8.60 14.40 -40.60
N THR A 154 8.88 15.07 -39.47
CA THR A 154 10.23 15.58 -39.15
C THR A 154 11.28 14.49 -38.96
N TYR A 155 10.85 13.25 -38.67
CA TYR A 155 11.74 12.11 -38.46
C TYR A 155 11.91 11.22 -39.69
N VAL A 156 11.13 11.43 -40.76
CA VAL A 156 11.18 10.60 -41.99
C VAL A 156 12.59 10.57 -42.59
N GLY A 157 13.29 11.70 -42.63
CA GLY A 157 14.65 11.78 -43.16
C GLY A 157 15.64 10.92 -42.36
N LEU A 158 15.65 11.04 -41.04
CA LEU A 158 16.49 10.22 -40.14
C LEU A 158 16.24 8.74 -40.36
N VAL A 159 14.97 8.38 -40.46
CA VAL A 159 14.50 7.02 -40.58
C VAL A 159 14.88 6.40 -41.94
N ARG A 160 14.76 7.17 -43.05
CA ARG A 160 15.24 6.75 -44.38
C ARG A 160 16.75 6.50 -44.41
N LYS A 161 17.54 7.32 -43.72
CA LYS A 161 18.99 7.12 -43.65
C LYS A 161 19.37 5.81 -42.97
N VAL A 162 18.64 5.39 -41.92
CA VAL A 162 18.85 4.07 -41.31
C VAL A 162 18.48 2.94 -42.28
N ASP A 163 17.34 3.05 -42.96
CA ASP A 163 16.87 2.03 -43.91
C ASP A 163 17.80 1.90 -45.13
N ALA A 164 18.35 3.02 -45.61
CA ALA A 164 19.35 3.06 -46.68
C ALA A 164 20.73 2.57 -46.23
N GLY A 165 20.90 2.28 -44.93
CA GLY A 165 22.16 1.86 -44.37
C GLY A 165 23.19 2.98 -44.24
N GLU A 166 22.80 4.25 -44.28
CA GLU A 166 23.70 5.41 -44.19
C GLU A 166 24.09 5.76 -42.74
N ILE A 167 23.30 5.34 -41.75
CA ILE A 167 23.60 5.49 -40.32
C ILE A 167 23.99 4.12 -39.79
N HIS A 168 25.24 3.97 -39.34
CA HIS A 168 25.86 2.69 -38.97
C HIS A 168 26.00 2.46 -37.48
N SER A 169 25.88 3.50 -36.66
CA SER A 169 26.12 3.43 -35.21
C SER A 169 25.11 4.24 -34.40
N LEU A 170 25.02 3.95 -33.09
CA LEU A 170 24.23 4.73 -32.14
C LEU A 170 24.73 6.18 -32.04
N ALA A 171 26.02 6.40 -32.27
CA ALA A 171 26.62 7.73 -32.29
C ALA A 171 26.05 8.56 -33.45
N GLU A 172 26.17 8.05 -34.68
CA GLU A 172 25.63 8.70 -35.89
C GLU A 172 24.11 8.90 -35.80
N TRP A 173 23.40 7.92 -35.23
CA TRP A 173 21.96 8.05 -34.96
C TRP A 173 21.67 9.22 -34.01
N CYS A 174 22.38 9.35 -32.90
CA CYS A 174 22.19 10.44 -31.94
C CYS A 174 22.59 11.80 -32.52
N GLU A 175 23.65 11.85 -33.32
CA GLU A 175 24.07 13.08 -34.03
C GLU A 175 23.00 13.58 -35.00
N GLU A 176 22.38 12.69 -35.79
CA GLU A 176 21.29 13.04 -36.69
C GLU A 176 19.99 13.37 -35.93
N LEU A 177 19.70 12.61 -34.86
CA LEU A 177 18.52 12.83 -34.01
C LEU A 177 18.57 14.19 -33.31
N ALA A 178 19.74 14.62 -32.82
CA ALA A 178 19.90 15.91 -32.14
C ALA A 178 19.62 17.13 -33.03
N LYS A 179 19.68 16.97 -34.37
CA LYS A 179 19.36 18.02 -35.34
C LYS A 179 17.85 18.29 -35.42
N ILE A 180 17.02 17.30 -35.05
CA ILE A 180 15.56 17.38 -35.11
C ILE A 180 15.02 18.10 -33.86
N PRO A 181 14.19 19.15 -34.00
CA PRO A 181 13.62 19.83 -32.83
C PRO A 181 12.73 18.92 -31.97
N LEU A 182 12.84 19.07 -30.65
CA LEU A 182 11.98 18.46 -29.65
C LEU A 182 10.54 18.95 -29.81
N ARG A 183 9.57 18.09 -29.47
CA ARG A 183 8.13 18.41 -29.51
C ARG A 183 7.73 19.45 -28.48
N PHE A 184 8.32 19.33 -27.31
CA PHE A 184 8.01 20.10 -26.13
C PHE A 184 9.27 20.25 -25.30
N GLN A 185 9.24 21.25 -24.42
CA GLN A 185 10.32 21.55 -23.49
C GLN A 185 10.58 20.37 -22.54
N PRO A 186 11.84 19.98 -22.26
CA PRO A 186 12.14 18.86 -21.37
C PRO A 186 11.42 18.94 -20.02
N GLY A 187 10.83 17.82 -19.59
CA GLY A 187 10.00 17.70 -18.39
C GLY A 187 8.64 18.40 -18.46
N LYS A 188 8.25 18.97 -19.61
CA LYS A 188 6.97 19.66 -19.76
C LYS A 188 5.85 18.80 -20.31
N ASP A 189 6.11 17.65 -20.89
CA ASP A 189 5.04 16.74 -21.28
C ASP A 189 5.54 15.31 -21.28
N TRP A 190 4.64 14.37 -21.51
CA TRP A 190 4.99 13.01 -21.80
C TRP A 190 4.85 12.73 -23.30
N GLY A 191 5.88 12.14 -23.89
CA GLY A 191 5.93 11.86 -25.32
C GLY A 191 6.77 10.63 -25.60
N TYR A 192 6.12 9.57 -26.08
CA TYR A 192 6.82 8.39 -26.54
C TYR A 192 7.73 8.73 -27.74
N GLY A 193 8.97 8.23 -27.72
CA GLY A 193 10.03 8.71 -28.59
C GLY A 193 11.32 7.89 -28.54
N TYR A 194 12.32 8.30 -29.31
CA TYR A 194 13.67 7.72 -29.41
C TYR A 194 14.56 7.96 -28.18
N SER A 195 13.96 8.23 -27.01
CA SER A 195 14.70 8.49 -25.76
C SER A 195 15.50 7.28 -25.28
N SER A 196 15.03 6.06 -25.55
CA SER A 196 15.77 4.85 -25.17
C SER A 196 16.99 4.63 -26.05
N ASP A 197 17.00 5.08 -27.31
CA ASP A 197 18.19 4.97 -28.17
C ASP A 197 19.30 5.90 -27.66
N VAL A 198 18.94 7.11 -27.23
CA VAL A 198 19.86 8.05 -26.54
C VAL A 198 20.38 7.45 -25.23
N LEU A 199 19.53 6.76 -24.46
CA LEU A 199 19.94 6.06 -23.25
C LEU A 199 20.93 4.91 -23.57
N GLY A 200 20.70 4.17 -24.66
CA GLY A 200 21.63 3.16 -25.17
C GLY A 200 22.97 3.75 -25.56
N ARG A 201 22.97 4.89 -26.26
CA ARG A 201 24.21 5.59 -26.61
C ARG A 201 24.96 6.07 -25.37
N LEU A 202 24.25 6.52 -24.34
CA LEU A 202 24.84 6.93 -23.08
C LEU A 202 25.58 5.76 -22.39
N ILE A 203 25.01 4.54 -22.42
CA ILE A 203 25.68 3.34 -21.93
C ILE A 203 26.99 3.10 -22.70
N GLU A 204 26.99 3.19 -24.03
CA GLU A 204 28.21 3.00 -24.83
C GLU A 204 29.30 4.03 -24.47
N VAL A 205 28.91 5.29 -24.27
CA VAL A 205 29.85 6.35 -23.90
C VAL A 205 30.46 6.13 -22.52
N LEU A 206 29.65 5.70 -21.54
CA LEU A 206 30.09 5.45 -20.17
C LEU A 206 31.00 4.22 -20.09
N THR A 207 30.61 3.13 -20.76
CA THR A 207 31.25 1.82 -20.63
C THR A 207 32.39 1.60 -21.62
N LYS A 208 32.44 2.39 -22.71
CA LYS A 208 33.30 2.17 -23.88
C LYS A 208 33.08 0.80 -24.55
N LYS A 209 31.94 0.16 -24.29
CA LYS A 209 31.53 -1.10 -24.92
C LYS A 209 30.40 -0.82 -25.91
N ARG A 210 30.23 -1.73 -26.88
CA ARG A 210 29.01 -1.77 -27.68
C ARG A 210 27.84 -2.14 -26.77
N LEU A 211 26.66 -1.58 -27.07
CA LEU A 211 25.50 -1.78 -26.22
C LEU A 211 25.10 -3.26 -26.07
N ASP A 212 25.17 -4.03 -27.17
CA ASP A 212 24.87 -5.46 -27.19
C ASP A 212 25.85 -6.26 -26.32
N ASP A 213 27.15 -5.97 -26.41
CA ASP A 213 28.17 -6.61 -25.58
C ASP A 213 27.96 -6.30 -24.09
N PHE A 214 27.71 -5.03 -23.75
CA PHE A 214 27.44 -4.64 -22.36
C PHE A 214 26.19 -5.31 -21.79
N LEU A 215 25.06 -5.27 -22.50
CA LEU A 215 23.83 -5.89 -22.02
C LEU A 215 23.96 -7.41 -21.94
N ARG A 216 24.71 -8.05 -22.86
CA ARG A 216 25.01 -9.47 -22.79
C ARG A 216 25.73 -9.80 -21.48
N GLU A 217 26.85 -9.15 -21.21
CA GLU A 217 27.72 -9.43 -20.07
C GLU A 217 27.09 -9.08 -18.72
N GLU A 218 26.37 -7.95 -18.64
CA GLU A 218 25.92 -7.39 -17.35
C GLU A 218 24.46 -7.76 -17.02
N VAL A 219 23.67 -8.21 -18.00
CA VAL A 219 22.25 -8.51 -17.82
C VAL A 219 21.88 -9.91 -18.30
N LEU A 220 22.18 -10.26 -19.56
CA LEU A 220 21.67 -11.48 -20.17
C LEU A 220 22.38 -12.74 -19.64
N GLU A 221 23.71 -12.77 -19.67
CA GLU A 221 24.51 -13.91 -19.21
C GLU A 221 24.32 -14.20 -17.71
N PRO A 222 24.36 -13.21 -16.80
CA PRO A 222 24.12 -13.47 -15.38
C PRO A 222 22.73 -14.04 -15.09
N LEU A 223 21.74 -13.70 -15.91
CA LEU A 223 20.39 -14.27 -15.81
C LEU A 223 20.20 -15.55 -16.62
N GLY A 224 21.21 -16.04 -17.34
CA GLY A 224 21.11 -17.23 -18.17
C GLY A 224 20.15 -17.08 -19.36
N MET A 225 20.03 -15.87 -19.92
CA MET A 225 19.17 -15.55 -21.06
C MET A 225 19.87 -15.89 -22.40
N ALA A 226 20.18 -17.16 -22.61
CA ALA A 226 20.99 -17.66 -23.72
C ALA A 226 20.29 -17.63 -25.09
N ASN A 227 19.00 -17.31 -25.15
CA ASN A 227 18.19 -17.23 -26.37
C ASN A 227 17.74 -15.78 -26.64
N THR A 228 18.49 -14.79 -26.14
CA THR A 228 18.19 -13.38 -26.28
C THR A 228 19.28 -12.66 -27.05
N PHE A 229 18.93 -12.01 -28.16
CA PHE A 229 19.89 -11.47 -29.12
C PHE A 229 19.43 -10.13 -29.70
N PHE A 230 20.34 -9.24 -30.06
CA PHE A 230 20.00 -8.15 -30.99
C PHE A 230 20.00 -8.63 -32.45
N ALA A 231 20.89 -9.56 -32.80
CA ALA A 231 20.90 -10.27 -34.07
C ALA A 231 20.95 -11.78 -33.81
N VAL A 232 19.96 -12.51 -34.30
CA VAL A 232 19.83 -13.96 -34.11
C VAL A 232 20.92 -14.67 -34.89
N PRO A 233 21.71 -15.55 -34.25
CA PRO A 233 22.69 -16.39 -34.94
C PRO A 233 22.04 -17.29 -36.00
N GLU A 234 22.80 -17.63 -37.04
CA GLU A 234 22.30 -18.42 -38.18
C GLU A 234 21.71 -19.77 -37.71
N GLU A 235 22.35 -20.43 -36.76
CA GLU A 235 21.90 -21.70 -36.19
C GLU A 235 20.57 -21.59 -35.42
N GLN A 236 20.20 -20.39 -34.97
CA GLN A 236 18.95 -20.11 -34.26
C GLN A 236 17.89 -19.47 -35.15
N ALA A 237 18.23 -19.07 -36.37
CA ALA A 237 17.29 -18.53 -37.35
C ALA A 237 16.03 -19.40 -37.54
N PRO A 238 16.11 -20.76 -37.50
CA PRO A 238 14.93 -21.61 -37.57
C PRO A 238 13.90 -21.44 -36.44
N LYS A 239 14.28 -20.81 -35.33
CA LYS A 239 13.38 -20.56 -34.19
C LYS A 239 12.65 -19.21 -34.30
N LEU A 240 13.10 -18.32 -35.17
CA LEU A 240 12.52 -16.99 -35.34
C LEU A 240 11.10 -17.10 -35.93
N ALA A 241 10.12 -16.54 -35.22
CA ALA A 241 8.75 -16.44 -35.69
C ALA A 241 8.65 -15.49 -36.88
N ALA A 242 7.77 -15.81 -37.83
CA ALA A 242 7.36 -14.86 -38.84
C ALA A 242 6.58 -13.69 -38.20
N LEU A 243 6.70 -12.51 -38.79
CA LEU A 243 5.99 -11.30 -38.36
C LEU A 243 4.86 -10.99 -39.34
N TYR A 244 3.67 -10.72 -38.82
CA TYR A 244 2.46 -10.54 -39.61
C TYR A 244 1.82 -9.17 -39.38
N LYS A 245 1.36 -8.57 -40.47
CA LYS A 245 0.49 -7.37 -40.46
C LYS A 245 -0.94 -7.75 -40.84
N ARG A 246 -1.92 -7.09 -40.23
CA ARG A 246 -3.34 -7.24 -40.55
C ARG A 246 -3.71 -6.33 -41.73
N GLU A 247 -4.41 -6.88 -42.71
CA GLU A 247 -4.99 -6.11 -43.82
C GLU A 247 -6.52 -6.25 -43.88
N PRO A 248 -7.27 -5.12 -43.88
CA PRO A 248 -6.80 -3.74 -43.69
C PRO A 248 -6.54 -3.43 -42.19
N TRP A 249 -5.58 -2.53 -41.94
CA TRP A 249 -5.00 -2.20 -40.62
C TRP A 249 -5.98 -2.11 -39.45
N HIS A 250 -7.09 -1.39 -39.64
CA HIS A 250 -8.07 -1.10 -38.60
C HIS A 250 -8.87 -2.33 -38.10
N GLY A 251 -8.65 -3.54 -38.64
CA GLY A 251 -9.20 -4.78 -38.08
C GLY A 251 -10.74 -4.86 -38.02
N LYS A 252 -11.44 -3.89 -38.61
CA LYS A 252 -12.91 -3.80 -38.68
C LYS A 252 -13.51 -4.48 -39.92
N ALA A 253 -12.67 -5.01 -40.81
CA ALA A 253 -13.13 -5.74 -41.98
C ALA A 253 -13.63 -7.15 -41.58
N LYS A 254 -14.65 -7.65 -42.28
CA LYS A 254 -15.19 -9.01 -42.08
C LYS A 254 -14.16 -10.11 -42.42
N THR A 255 -13.15 -9.78 -43.22
CA THR A 255 -12.00 -10.63 -43.56
C THR A 255 -10.71 -9.87 -43.23
N VAL A 256 -9.83 -10.48 -42.43
CA VAL A 256 -8.48 -9.98 -42.16
C VAL A 256 -7.51 -10.91 -42.88
N ARG A 257 -6.69 -10.38 -43.77
CA ARG A 257 -5.55 -11.13 -44.33
C ARG A 257 -4.31 -10.86 -43.50
N PHE A 258 -3.51 -11.89 -43.31
CA PHE A 258 -2.17 -11.76 -42.74
C PHE A 258 -1.17 -11.72 -43.87
N VAL A 259 -0.44 -10.61 -43.97
CA VAL A 259 0.67 -10.48 -44.89
C VAL A 259 1.94 -10.58 -44.06
N THR A 260 2.85 -11.46 -44.47
CA THR A 260 4.19 -11.56 -43.91
C THR A 260 4.90 -10.24 -44.15
N SER A 261 5.46 -9.68 -43.09
CA SER A 261 6.15 -8.41 -43.16
C SER A 261 7.47 -8.57 -42.42
N ASP A 262 8.58 -8.53 -43.14
CA ASP A 262 9.90 -8.42 -42.54
C ASP A 262 10.40 -6.99 -42.64
N VAL A 263 9.54 -6.05 -42.22
CA VAL A 263 9.87 -4.63 -42.07
C VAL A 263 10.83 -4.45 -40.90
N GLY A 264 12.02 -5.00 -41.06
CA GLY A 264 13.21 -4.41 -40.53
C GLY A 264 13.49 -3.13 -41.29
N GLY A 265 12.83 -2.06 -40.88
CA GLY A 265 12.89 -0.77 -41.54
C GLY A 265 11.58 -0.02 -41.41
N SER A 266 11.61 1.27 -41.66
CA SER A 266 10.42 2.14 -41.63
C SER A 266 9.40 1.90 -42.72
N GLY A 267 9.84 1.20 -43.77
CA GLY A 267 9.06 0.96 -44.97
C GLY A 267 8.76 2.22 -45.78
N VAL A 268 9.56 3.29 -45.62
CA VAL A 268 9.55 4.45 -46.52
C VAL A 268 10.42 4.17 -47.78
N MET A 269 10.40 2.93 -48.26
CA MET A 269 11.02 2.57 -49.54
C MET A 269 10.01 2.77 -50.68
N GLU A 270 10.45 3.40 -51.77
CA GLU A 270 9.62 3.65 -52.96
C GLU A 270 9.21 2.36 -53.71
N ASP A 271 9.83 1.22 -53.38
CA ASP A 271 9.58 -0.07 -54.04
C ASP A 271 9.14 -1.15 -53.04
N LEU A 272 7.82 -1.27 -52.87
CA LEU A 272 7.15 -2.31 -52.09
C LEU A 272 7.15 -3.69 -52.77
N SER A 273 7.70 -3.84 -53.98
CA SER A 273 7.68 -5.10 -54.74
C SER A 273 8.68 -6.14 -54.21
N ARG A 274 9.62 -5.74 -53.36
CA ARG A 274 10.56 -6.64 -52.69
C ARG A 274 9.94 -7.19 -51.40
N ASN A 275 9.03 -8.15 -51.53
CA ASN A 275 8.54 -8.95 -50.41
C ASN A 275 9.67 -9.83 -49.86
N VAL A 276 10.43 -9.27 -48.93
CA VAL A 276 11.47 -9.93 -48.14
C VAL A 276 10.82 -11.08 -47.34
N LEU A 277 11.17 -12.32 -47.69
CA LEU A 277 10.63 -13.54 -47.09
C LEU A 277 10.86 -13.54 -45.56
N ALA A 278 9.80 -13.82 -44.81
CA ALA A 278 9.74 -13.77 -43.34
C ALA A 278 10.53 -14.90 -42.61
N ARG A 279 11.30 -15.69 -43.36
CA ARG A 279 12.31 -16.66 -42.94
C ARG A 279 13.12 -17.05 -44.20
N PRO A 280 14.43 -17.34 -44.13
CA PRO A 280 15.17 -17.82 -45.30
C PRO A 280 14.55 -19.13 -45.80
N GLU A 281 14.24 -19.20 -47.10
CA GLU A 281 13.89 -20.44 -47.78
C GLU A 281 15.03 -21.44 -47.60
N VAL A 282 14.74 -22.62 -47.06
CA VAL A 282 15.67 -23.77 -47.05
C VAL A 282 15.45 -24.59 -48.33
N ASP A 283 15.23 -23.93 -49.47
CA ASP A 283 15.20 -24.59 -50.78
C ASP A 283 16.52 -24.26 -51.51
N LYS A 284 17.34 -25.29 -51.73
CA LYS A 284 18.65 -25.18 -52.39
C LYS A 284 18.54 -24.93 -53.91
N SER A 285 17.34 -24.76 -54.45
CA SER A 285 17.10 -24.66 -55.90
C SER A 285 16.69 -23.27 -56.43
N SER A 286 16.44 -22.27 -55.56
CA SER A 286 16.12 -20.90 -55.99
C SER A 286 17.37 -20.00 -56.07
N VAL A 287 17.53 -19.29 -57.19
CA VAL A 287 18.76 -18.57 -57.61
C VAL A 287 18.98 -17.23 -56.88
N HIS A 288 18.44 -17.02 -55.67
CA HIS A 288 18.65 -15.79 -54.89
C HIS A 288 18.96 -16.06 -53.42
N PRO A 289 20.24 -16.23 -53.04
CA PRO A 289 20.64 -16.43 -51.65
C PRO A 289 21.01 -15.10 -50.99
N MET A 290 20.19 -14.61 -50.04
CA MET A 290 20.60 -13.62 -49.03
C MET A 290 19.80 -13.86 -47.72
N PRO A 291 20.38 -13.70 -46.52
CA PRO A 291 19.60 -13.73 -45.28
C PRO A 291 18.72 -12.49 -45.23
N THR A 292 17.43 -12.66 -45.47
CA THR A 292 16.50 -11.57 -45.81
C THR A 292 16.11 -10.66 -44.63
N SER A 293 16.26 -11.12 -43.38
CA SER A 293 15.81 -10.36 -42.19
C SER A 293 16.88 -9.53 -41.51
N VAL A 294 16.52 -8.32 -41.09
CA VAL A 294 17.42 -7.42 -40.31
C VAL A 294 17.73 -7.93 -38.91
N PHE A 295 16.91 -8.86 -38.40
CA PHE A 295 17.08 -9.48 -37.08
C PHE A 295 17.95 -10.74 -37.14
N LEU A 296 18.46 -11.13 -38.31
CA LEU A 296 19.42 -12.21 -38.48
C LEU A 296 20.84 -11.65 -38.60
N HIS A 297 21.81 -12.38 -38.06
CA HIS A 297 23.22 -12.04 -38.24
C HIS A 297 23.59 -12.04 -39.73
N GLY A 298 24.30 -11.00 -40.20
CA GLY A 298 24.69 -10.87 -41.60
C GLY A 298 23.59 -10.43 -42.57
N GLY A 299 22.39 -10.06 -42.07
CA GLY A 299 21.30 -9.50 -42.89
C GLY A 299 21.63 -8.12 -43.51
N PRO A 300 20.84 -7.63 -44.48
CA PRO A 300 21.14 -6.47 -45.34
C PRO A 300 21.08 -5.10 -44.63
N ALA A 301 20.81 -5.06 -43.32
CA ALA A 301 20.60 -3.84 -42.56
C ALA A 301 21.87 -3.22 -42.00
N SER A 302 21.77 -1.95 -41.63
CA SER A 302 22.81 -1.24 -40.88
C SER A 302 23.18 -1.95 -39.56
N LYS A 303 24.47 -1.90 -39.21
CA LYS A 303 25.01 -2.36 -37.92
C LYS A 303 24.33 -1.71 -36.71
N VAL A 304 23.74 -0.51 -36.85
CA VAL A 304 22.98 0.14 -35.77
C VAL A 304 21.73 -0.68 -35.40
N ILE A 305 21.12 -1.38 -36.34
CA ILE A 305 19.95 -2.23 -36.08
C ILE A 305 20.37 -3.52 -35.38
N GLN A 306 21.40 -4.19 -35.90
CA GLN A 306 21.90 -5.48 -35.40
C GLN A 306 22.70 -5.38 -34.09
N GLY A 307 23.30 -4.23 -33.79
CA GLY A 307 24.13 -3.98 -32.61
C GLY A 307 23.41 -3.29 -31.44
N GLY A 308 22.07 -3.16 -31.53
CA GLY A 308 21.23 -2.66 -30.44
C GLY A 308 20.89 -1.17 -30.45
N GLY A 309 21.15 -0.47 -31.54
CA GLY A 309 21.01 0.98 -31.63
C GLY A 309 19.65 1.55 -32.01
N CYS A 310 18.68 0.71 -32.36
CA CYS A 310 17.34 1.16 -32.73
C CYS A 310 16.28 0.40 -31.91
N ILE A 311 16.21 0.73 -30.61
CA ILE A 311 15.35 0.12 -29.58
C ILE A 311 13.93 0.70 -29.62
N CYS A 312 13.79 1.97 -29.99
CA CYS A 312 12.47 2.59 -30.20
C CYS A 312 12.03 2.66 -31.65
N SER A 313 12.91 2.36 -32.62
CA SER A 313 12.48 2.30 -34.01
C SER A 313 11.69 1.04 -34.30
N VAL A 314 10.97 1.12 -35.41
CA VAL A 314 10.23 0.00 -36.00
C VAL A 314 11.13 -1.03 -36.68
N ALA A 315 12.46 -0.90 -36.60
CA ALA A 315 13.41 -1.74 -37.31
C ALA A 315 14.32 -2.60 -36.40
N GLY A 316 14.32 -2.41 -35.07
CA GLY A 316 15.28 -3.08 -34.19
C GLY A 316 14.79 -3.38 -32.77
N GLY A 317 15.71 -3.91 -31.97
CA GLY A 317 15.47 -4.36 -30.60
C GLY A 317 15.86 -5.83 -30.39
N LEU A 318 15.76 -6.31 -29.16
CA LEU A 318 16.05 -7.69 -28.83
C LEU A 318 15.05 -8.64 -29.49
N VAL A 319 15.53 -9.84 -29.81
CA VAL A 319 14.76 -11.04 -30.07
C VAL A 319 14.93 -11.94 -28.85
N SER A 320 13.86 -12.55 -28.37
CA SER A 320 13.94 -13.48 -27.23
C SER A 320 12.82 -14.51 -27.26
N ASN A 321 12.92 -15.53 -26.42
CA ASN A 321 11.85 -16.49 -26.18
C ASN A 321 11.13 -16.20 -24.85
N PHE A 322 10.11 -17.01 -24.58
CA PHE A 322 9.36 -16.90 -23.34
C PHE A 322 10.23 -17.16 -22.10
N THR A 323 11.08 -18.20 -22.12
CA THR A 323 11.88 -18.64 -20.97
C THR A 323 12.77 -17.51 -20.47
N ASP A 324 13.56 -16.92 -21.36
CA ASP A 324 14.49 -15.84 -21.03
C ASP A 324 13.76 -14.60 -20.50
N CYS A 325 12.71 -14.16 -21.21
CA CYS A 325 11.89 -13.04 -20.73
C CYS A 325 11.26 -13.32 -19.36
N SER A 326 10.83 -14.56 -19.10
CA SER A 326 10.25 -14.92 -17.80
C SER A 326 11.26 -14.77 -16.67
N ARG A 327 12.53 -15.15 -16.91
CA ARG A 327 13.63 -15.00 -15.93
C ARG A 327 13.90 -13.52 -15.67
N PHE A 328 14.04 -12.72 -16.73
CA PHE A 328 14.25 -11.28 -16.61
C PHE A 328 13.16 -10.59 -15.78
N PHE A 329 11.89 -10.80 -16.14
CA PHE A 329 10.79 -10.17 -15.42
C PHE A 329 10.57 -10.76 -14.03
N GLN A 330 10.92 -12.03 -13.80
CA GLN A 330 10.89 -12.64 -12.48
C GLN A 330 11.95 -12.01 -11.56
N MET A 331 13.17 -11.74 -12.06
CA MET A 331 14.20 -10.99 -11.32
C MET A 331 13.69 -9.61 -10.87
N ILE A 332 12.99 -8.91 -11.77
CA ILE A 332 12.39 -7.61 -11.44
C ILE A 332 11.34 -7.75 -10.31
N VAL A 333 10.35 -8.65 -10.44
CA VAL A 333 9.34 -8.81 -9.36
C VAL A 333 9.90 -9.47 -8.08
N ASN A 334 11.12 -9.98 -8.13
CA ASN A 334 11.89 -10.47 -6.99
C ASN A 334 12.79 -9.39 -6.35
N ASN A 335 12.60 -8.12 -6.71
CA ASN A 335 13.38 -6.99 -6.19
C ASN A 335 14.88 -7.07 -6.53
N GLY A 336 15.19 -7.44 -7.76
CA GLY A 336 16.53 -7.30 -8.34
C GLY A 336 17.41 -8.54 -8.27
N GLU A 337 16.86 -9.66 -7.81
CA GLU A 337 17.60 -10.92 -7.62
C GLU A 337 16.84 -12.14 -8.14
N LEU A 338 17.55 -13.05 -8.81
CA LEU A 338 17.03 -14.35 -9.22
C LEU A 338 18.16 -15.38 -9.18
N ASP A 339 17.88 -16.58 -8.68
CA ASP A 339 18.84 -17.70 -8.61
C ASP A 339 20.19 -17.33 -7.95
N GLY A 340 20.17 -16.47 -6.94
CA GLY A 340 21.37 -15.98 -6.23
C GLY A 340 22.14 -14.89 -6.98
N VAL A 341 21.72 -14.51 -8.18
CA VAL A 341 22.31 -13.42 -8.96
C VAL A 341 21.53 -12.14 -8.72
N ARG A 342 22.19 -11.13 -8.17
CA ARG A 342 21.65 -9.79 -7.94
C ARG A 342 22.15 -8.82 -9.00
N LEU A 343 21.23 -8.30 -9.82
CA LEU A 343 21.55 -7.26 -10.81
C LEU A 343 21.31 -5.85 -10.30
N LEU A 344 20.31 -5.66 -9.44
CA LEU A 344 19.98 -4.35 -8.86
C LEU A 344 19.68 -4.49 -7.36
N LYS A 345 19.91 -3.42 -6.60
CA LYS A 345 19.43 -3.29 -5.22
C LYS A 345 17.90 -3.26 -5.21
N ALA A 346 17.31 -3.82 -4.15
CA ALA A 346 15.87 -3.81 -3.96
C ALA A 346 15.28 -2.39 -4.00
N ALA A 347 15.98 -1.40 -3.44
CA ALA A 347 15.56 0.00 -3.46
C ALA A 347 15.46 0.56 -4.89
N THR A 348 16.41 0.22 -5.77
CA THR A 348 16.40 0.65 -7.18
C THR A 348 15.25 0.01 -7.94
N VAL A 349 14.94 -1.26 -7.69
CA VAL A 349 13.78 -1.91 -8.28
C VAL A 349 12.46 -1.33 -7.75
N GLN A 350 12.41 -0.88 -6.50
CA GLN A 350 11.24 -0.14 -5.99
C GLN A 350 11.05 1.20 -6.72
N LEU A 351 12.13 1.90 -7.12
CA LEU A 351 12.03 3.07 -7.99
C LEU A 351 11.38 2.71 -9.33
N LEU A 352 11.68 1.53 -9.89
CA LEU A 352 11.07 1.05 -11.13
C LEU A 352 9.57 0.73 -11.00
N GLY A 353 9.09 0.48 -9.78
CA GLY A 353 7.70 0.13 -9.47
C GLY A 353 6.78 1.30 -9.11
N ARG A 354 7.24 2.55 -9.30
CA ARG A 354 6.47 3.78 -8.97
C ARG A 354 6.18 4.63 -10.22
N ASP A 355 5.24 5.56 -10.09
CA ASP A 355 4.94 6.54 -11.14
C ASP A 355 5.94 7.69 -11.12
N TRP A 356 6.72 7.81 -12.17
CA TRP A 356 7.72 8.86 -12.35
C TRP A 356 7.10 10.14 -12.92
N LEU A 357 5.90 10.10 -13.50
CA LEU A 357 5.29 11.29 -14.09
C LEU A 357 4.90 12.34 -13.05
N ASN A 358 4.56 11.94 -11.82
CA ASN A 358 4.27 12.88 -10.74
C ASN A 358 5.48 13.76 -10.38
N GLU A 359 6.70 13.24 -10.52
CA GLU A 359 7.93 14.00 -10.27
C GLU A 359 8.11 15.18 -11.25
N PHE A 360 7.42 15.13 -12.40
CA PHE A 360 7.42 16.19 -13.41
C PHE A 360 6.17 17.09 -13.35
N THR A 361 5.27 16.86 -12.39
CA THR A 361 4.10 17.72 -12.15
C THR A 361 4.46 18.84 -11.18
N THR A 362 4.57 20.07 -11.66
CA THR A 362 4.76 21.24 -10.79
C THR A 362 3.43 21.76 -10.27
N GLU A 363 3.41 22.44 -9.11
CA GLU A 363 2.21 23.09 -8.52
C GLU A 363 1.44 23.99 -9.50
N LYS A 364 2.11 24.53 -10.53
CA LYS A 364 1.50 25.35 -11.58
C LYS A 364 0.66 24.54 -12.59
N ARG A 365 0.86 23.23 -12.69
CA ARG A 365 0.09 22.36 -13.59
C ARG A 365 -1.21 21.98 -12.93
N ARG A 366 -2.31 22.53 -13.45
CA ARG A 366 -3.68 22.21 -13.01
C ARG A 366 -4.09 20.73 -13.25
N ARG A 367 -3.26 19.91 -13.93
CA ARG A 367 -3.53 18.50 -14.26
C ARG A 367 -2.26 17.64 -14.23
N PRO A 368 -2.33 16.38 -13.75
CA PRO A 368 -1.23 15.42 -13.83
C PRO A 368 -0.88 15.07 -15.28
N LEU A 369 0.38 14.66 -15.50
CA LEU A 369 0.81 14.08 -16.77
C LEU A 369 0.28 12.65 -16.89
N TRP A 370 -0.20 12.31 -18.08
CA TRP A 370 -0.82 11.02 -18.37
C TRP A 370 -0.22 10.42 -19.63
N VAL A 371 0.05 9.13 -19.57
CA VAL A 371 0.43 8.38 -20.77
C VAL A 371 -0.74 8.36 -21.75
N TRP A 372 -0.50 8.77 -23.00
CA TRP A 372 -1.53 8.91 -24.03
C TRP A 372 -2.77 9.71 -23.58
N ASN A 373 -2.58 10.70 -22.69
CA ASN A 373 -3.67 11.47 -22.10
C ASN A 373 -4.74 10.62 -21.40
N THR A 374 -4.41 9.41 -20.94
CA THR A 374 -5.35 8.49 -20.29
C THR A 374 -5.34 8.69 -18.77
N PRO A 375 -6.41 9.22 -18.16
CA PRO A 375 -6.42 9.47 -16.73
C PRO A 375 -6.28 8.19 -15.90
N GLY A 376 -5.38 8.21 -14.92
CA GLY A 376 -5.05 7.06 -14.07
C GLY A 376 -3.97 6.14 -14.62
N ILE A 377 -3.32 6.50 -15.72
CA ILE A 377 -2.18 5.76 -16.29
C ILE A 377 -0.93 6.63 -16.25
N GLY A 378 -0.10 6.41 -15.23
CA GLY A 378 1.22 7.00 -15.10
C GLY A 378 2.27 6.28 -15.94
N PHE A 379 3.53 6.63 -15.75
CA PHE A 379 4.66 5.97 -16.42
C PHE A 379 5.77 5.68 -15.42
N SER A 380 6.30 4.47 -15.49
CA SER A 380 7.54 4.04 -14.85
C SER A 380 8.59 3.78 -15.94
N PRO A 381 9.89 3.73 -15.64
CA PRO A 381 10.89 3.32 -16.62
C PRO A 381 10.66 1.91 -17.20
N LEU A 382 9.82 1.10 -16.54
CA LEU A 382 9.38 -0.20 -17.02
C LEU A 382 8.06 -0.17 -17.83
N GLY A 383 7.51 1.00 -18.15
CA GLY A 383 6.27 1.14 -18.93
C GLY A 383 5.11 1.76 -18.16
N GLN A 384 3.89 1.57 -18.68
CA GLN A 384 2.67 2.12 -18.09
C GLN A 384 2.44 1.56 -16.70
N ILE A 385 2.10 2.44 -15.76
CA ILE A 385 1.76 2.06 -14.39
C ILE A 385 0.40 2.62 -13.99
N GLY A 386 -0.41 1.79 -13.33
CA GLY A 386 -1.69 2.22 -12.81
C GLY A 386 -1.54 3.12 -11.59
N VAL A 387 -2.19 4.29 -11.59
CA VAL A 387 -2.13 5.26 -10.48
C VAL A 387 -3.50 5.68 -9.99
N LYS A 388 -3.55 6.16 -8.74
CA LYS A 388 -4.79 6.57 -8.09
C LYS A 388 -5.23 7.93 -8.64
N PHE A 389 -6.27 7.96 -9.47
CA PHE A 389 -6.84 9.22 -9.98
C PHE A 389 -8.37 9.22 -10.01
N LYS A 390 -8.97 10.38 -9.68
CA LYS A 390 -10.43 10.58 -9.69
C LYS A 390 -10.94 10.66 -11.14
N GLY A 391 -11.63 9.63 -11.59
CA GLY A 391 -12.11 9.51 -12.98
C GLY A 391 -11.35 8.48 -13.81
N ALA A 392 -10.31 7.86 -13.25
CA ALA A 392 -9.66 6.70 -13.87
C ALA A 392 -10.66 5.54 -14.00
N ASN A 393 -10.77 4.98 -15.20
CA ASN A 393 -11.58 3.80 -15.42
C ASN A 393 -10.76 2.55 -15.04
N ARG A 394 -11.07 1.94 -13.89
CA ARG A 394 -10.36 0.74 -13.39
C ARG A 394 -10.53 -0.52 -14.26
N ARG A 395 -11.41 -0.48 -15.28
CA ARG A 395 -11.52 -1.50 -16.33
C ARG A 395 -10.58 -1.26 -17.49
N THR A 396 -10.04 -0.05 -17.60
CA THR A 396 -8.91 0.23 -18.48
C THR A 396 -7.78 -0.67 -18.03
N VAL A 397 -7.38 -1.52 -18.96
CA VAL A 397 -6.29 -2.46 -18.73
C VAL A 397 -5.02 -1.64 -18.46
N GLY A 398 -4.33 -1.93 -17.36
CA GLY A 398 -3.16 -1.16 -16.94
C GLY A 398 -3.39 -0.16 -15.81
N SER A 399 -4.65 0.15 -15.49
CA SER A 399 -5.00 1.09 -14.41
C SER A 399 -4.99 0.46 -13.01
N GLN A 400 -4.63 -0.82 -12.90
CA GLN A 400 -4.50 -1.51 -11.61
C GLN A 400 -3.26 -0.98 -10.88
N LEU A 401 -3.43 -0.63 -9.60
CA LEU A 401 -2.31 -0.13 -8.79
C LEU A 401 -1.19 -1.17 -8.69
N HIS A 402 0.05 -0.69 -8.59
CA HIS A 402 1.26 -1.52 -8.48
C HIS A 402 1.44 -2.51 -9.64
N THR A 403 0.79 -2.23 -10.77
CA THR A 403 0.86 -3.04 -11.98
C THR A 403 1.55 -2.23 -13.05
N VAL A 404 2.66 -2.75 -13.56
CA VAL A 404 3.37 -2.19 -14.69
C VAL A 404 3.15 -3.08 -15.89
N HIS A 405 2.91 -2.50 -17.06
CA HIS A 405 2.81 -3.27 -18.30
C HIS A 405 3.29 -2.45 -19.50
N TRP A 406 3.72 -3.17 -20.53
CA TRP A 406 4.05 -2.62 -21.83
C TRP A 406 4.03 -3.75 -22.88
N GLY A 407 4.40 -3.43 -24.11
CA GLY A 407 4.54 -4.43 -25.16
C GLY A 407 5.48 -4.01 -26.27
N GLY A 408 5.82 -5.01 -27.09
CA GLY A 408 6.51 -4.84 -28.35
C GLY A 408 5.52 -4.69 -29.49
N ALA A 409 5.91 -3.93 -30.50
CA ALA A 409 5.11 -3.76 -31.70
C ALA A 409 4.88 -5.09 -32.43
N GLY A 410 5.80 -6.06 -32.35
CA GLY A 410 5.68 -7.39 -32.94
C GLY A 410 4.71 -8.37 -32.24
N GLY A 411 3.80 -7.86 -31.41
CA GLY A 411 2.79 -8.67 -30.73
C GLY A 411 3.29 -9.34 -29.45
N SER A 412 4.41 -8.88 -28.90
CA SER A 412 4.91 -9.30 -27.59
C SER A 412 4.39 -8.38 -26.48
N GLY A 413 4.21 -8.89 -25.26
CA GLY A 413 3.70 -8.10 -24.14
C GLY A 413 4.02 -8.69 -22.79
N TYR A 414 4.09 -7.82 -21.78
CA TYR A 414 4.29 -8.20 -20.38
C TYR A 414 3.43 -7.40 -19.42
N MET A 415 3.07 -8.01 -18.30
CA MET A 415 2.49 -7.36 -17.13
C MET A 415 3.17 -7.88 -15.87
N LEU A 416 3.59 -6.96 -15.01
CA LEU A 416 4.22 -7.19 -13.73
C LEU A 416 3.30 -6.68 -12.64
N ASN A 417 3.09 -7.48 -11.60
CA ASN A 417 2.38 -7.05 -10.40
C ASN A 417 3.20 -7.44 -9.17
N TRP A 418 3.76 -6.45 -8.49
CA TRP A 418 4.61 -6.65 -7.31
C TRP A 418 3.88 -7.27 -6.12
N PRO A 419 2.69 -6.78 -5.71
CA PRO A 419 1.99 -7.34 -4.55
C PRO A 419 1.69 -8.83 -4.66
N HIS A 420 1.52 -9.34 -5.89
CA HIS A 420 1.25 -10.74 -6.15
C HIS A 420 2.45 -11.51 -6.72
N ARG A 421 3.62 -10.86 -6.87
CA ARG A 421 4.83 -11.39 -7.54
C ARG A 421 4.48 -12.14 -8.83
N LEU A 422 3.64 -11.49 -9.64
CA LEU A 422 3.01 -12.08 -10.83
C LEU A 422 3.61 -11.46 -12.09
N VAL A 423 4.02 -12.33 -13.01
CA VAL A 423 4.47 -12.00 -14.36
C VAL A 423 3.52 -12.66 -15.35
N VAL A 424 3.02 -11.90 -16.33
CA VAL A 424 2.21 -12.42 -17.44
C VAL A 424 2.87 -12.02 -18.75
N LEU A 425 3.13 -12.99 -19.63
CA LEU A 425 3.76 -12.78 -20.93
C LEU A 425 2.85 -13.28 -22.06
N THR A 426 2.83 -12.57 -23.18
CA THR A 426 2.04 -12.92 -24.36
C THR A 426 2.82 -12.64 -25.63
N TYR A 427 2.71 -13.53 -26.62
CA TYR A 427 3.36 -13.40 -27.92
C TYR A 427 2.44 -13.92 -29.03
N SER A 428 2.30 -13.18 -30.13
CA SER A 428 1.53 -13.64 -31.30
C SER A 428 2.26 -13.50 -32.64
N GLY A 429 3.35 -12.73 -32.70
CA GLY A 429 4.01 -12.41 -33.97
C GLY A 429 3.15 -11.51 -34.87
N VAL A 430 2.09 -10.89 -34.32
CA VAL A 430 1.20 -9.99 -35.06
C VAL A 430 1.42 -8.54 -34.62
N VAL A 431 1.65 -7.66 -35.59
CA VAL A 431 1.93 -6.25 -35.35
C VAL A 431 0.76 -5.58 -34.59
N PHE A 432 1.07 -4.92 -33.46
CA PHE A 432 0.16 -4.28 -32.50
C PHE A 432 -1.01 -5.13 -32.01
N ASP A 433 -0.78 -6.43 -31.77
CA ASP A 433 -1.78 -7.30 -31.14
C ASP A 433 -1.99 -7.02 -29.64
N THR A 434 -2.61 -5.89 -29.34
CA THR A 434 -2.95 -5.50 -27.96
C THR A 434 -4.15 -6.27 -27.40
N ASP A 435 -4.93 -6.94 -28.25
CA ASP A 435 -6.11 -7.70 -27.82
C ASP A 435 -5.73 -8.98 -27.07
N THR A 436 -4.72 -9.69 -27.56
CA THR A 436 -4.11 -10.83 -26.85
C THR A 436 -3.60 -10.41 -25.48
N GLN A 437 -2.83 -9.32 -25.42
CA GLN A 437 -2.29 -8.76 -24.17
C GLN A 437 -3.41 -8.44 -23.16
N LYS A 438 -4.39 -7.62 -23.59
CA LYS A 438 -5.54 -7.21 -22.75
C LYS A 438 -6.38 -8.40 -22.29
N THR A 439 -6.53 -9.41 -23.15
CA THR A 439 -7.30 -10.63 -22.84
C THR A 439 -6.64 -11.42 -21.71
N MET A 440 -5.33 -11.64 -21.80
CA MET A 440 -4.59 -12.40 -20.78
C MET A 440 -4.43 -11.62 -19.49
N TRP A 441 -4.15 -10.31 -19.53
CA TRP A 441 -4.02 -9.50 -18.31
C TRP A 441 -5.33 -9.44 -17.52
N ARG A 442 -6.49 -9.29 -18.18
CA ARG A 442 -7.81 -9.38 -17.51
C ARG A 442 -8.04 -10.75 -16.89
N ALA A 443 -7.64 -11.81 -17.59
CA ALA A 443 -7.76 -13.18 -17.11
C ALA A 443 -6.87 -13.46 -15.89
N ALA A 444 -5.67 -12.89 -15.84
CA ALA A 444 -4.77 -13.00 -14.70
C ALA A 444 -5.39 -12.40 -13.42
N PHE A 445 -5.97 -11.19 -13.51
CA PHE A 445 -6.72 -10.62 -12.37
C PHE A 445 -8.00 -11.38 -12.04
N GLY A 446 -8.67 -11.95 -13.05
CA GLY A 446 -9.79 -12.87 -12.83
C GLY A 446 -9.37 -14.12 -12.04
N SER A 447 -8.18 -14.65 -12.34
CA SER A 447 -7.58 -15.83 -11.71
C SER A 447 -7.20 -15.58 -10.26
N LEU A 448 -6.64 -14.41 -9.97
CA LEU A 448 -6.42 -13.95 -8.60
C LEU A 448 -7.74 -13.86 -7.84
N ARG A 449 -8.74 -13.14 -8.37
CA ARG A 449 -10.04 -12.96 -7.70
C ARG A 449 -10.75 -14.27 -7.39
N ARG A 450 -10.76 -15.22 -8.34
CA ARG A 450 -11.39 -16.53 -8.15
C ARG A 450 -10.59 -17.45 -7.22
N GLY A 451 -9.26 -17.30 -7.18
CA GLY A 451 -8.39 -17.99 -6.23
C GLY A 451 -8.48 -17.47 -4.80
N GLY A 452 -9.31 -16.45 -4.54
CA GLY A 452 -9.48 -15.82 -3.23
C GLY A 452 -8.56 -14.60 -3.00
N LEU A 453 -7.70 -14.27 -3.96
CA LEU A 453 -6.85 -13.07 -3.95
C LEU A 453 -7.58 -11.91 -4.65
N SER A 454 -8.25 -11.07 -3.88
CA SER A 454 -8.70 -9.76 -4.37
C SER A 454 -7.80 -8.67 -3.79
N LEU A 455 -7.35 -7.73 -4.63
CA LEU A 455 -7.01 -6.40 -4.12
C LEU A 455 -8.25 -5.86 -3.40
N SER A 456 -8.10 -5.53 -2.12
CA SER A 456 -9.21 -5.37 -1.19
C SER A 456 -10.18 -4.23 -1.56
N ARG A 457 -11.48 -4.57 -1.53
CA ARG A 457 -12.63 -3.76 -1.05
C ARG A 457 -12.97 -2.41 -1.71
N GLY A 458 -12.26 -1.96 -2.74
CA GLY A 458 -12.71 -0.81 -3.56
C GLY A 458 -13.68 -1.16 -4.70
N GLU A 459 -13.79 -2.44 -5.06
CA GLU A 459 -14.24 -2.84 -6.41
C GLU A 459 -15.74 -3.20 -6.53
N GLN A 460 -16.42 -3.63 -5.45
CA GLN A 460 -17.84 -3.97 -5.54
C GLN A 460 -18.79 -2.77 -5.41
N GLY A 461 -18.32 -1.66 -4.84
CA GLY A 461 -19.16 -0.49 -4.57
C GLY A 461 -19.61 0.27 -5.83
N HIS A 462 -18.89 0.20 -6.95
CA HIS A 462 -19.14 1.08 -8.10
C HIS A 462 -20.15 0.54 -9.10
N HIS A 463 -20.20 -0.78 -9.30
CA HIS A 463 -21.22 -1.43 -10.13
C HIS A 463 -22.55 -1.62 -9.40
N ALA A 464 -22.50 -1.83 -8.07
CA ALA A 464 -23.69 -1.73 -7.22
C ALA A 464 -24.25 -0.29 -7.20
N ARG A 465 -23.39 0.74 -7.24
CA ARG A 465 -23.82 2.16 -7.27
C ARG A 465 -24.50 2.62 -8.56
N GLN A 466 -24.17 2.07 -9.73
CA GLN A 466 -24.82 2.45 -10.98
C GLN A 466 -26.21 1.81 -11.12
N LYS A 467 -26.37 0.58 -10.62
CA LYS A 467 -27.67 -0.10 -10.52
C LYS A 467 -28.52 0.42 -9.35
N ALA A 468 -27.89 0.92 -8.29
CA ALA A 468 -28.57 1.61 -7.17
C ALA A 468 -28.92 3.07 -7.49
N LYS A 469 -28.25 3.72 -8.45
CA LYS A 469 -28.57 5.10 -8.85
C LYS A 469 -29.91 5.24 -9.58
N SER A 470 -30.41 4.19 -10.24
CA SER A 470 -31.77 4.21 -10.80
C SER A 470 -32.84 3.87 -9.76
N LEU A 471 -32.46 3.44 -8.56
CA LEU A 471 -33.35 3.01 -7.47
C LEU A 471 -33.32 3.96 -6.26
N ALA A 472 -32.47 4.99 -6.27
CA ALA A 472 -32.29 5.94 -5.16
C ALA A 472 -32.76 7.36 -5.52
N LEU A 473 -33.96 7.46 -6.11
CA LEU A 473 -34.82 8.65 -6.06
C LEU A 473 -35.83 8.48 -4.91
N SER A 474 -35.35 8.18 -3.71
CA SER A 474 -36.07 8.40 -2.45
C SER A 474 -35.16 8.12 -1.26
N ALA A 475 -35.26 8.99 -0.25
CA ALA A 475 -34.86 8.81 1.16
C ALA A 475 -33.36 8.75 1.51
N ASP A 476 -32.88 9.94 1.89
CA ASP A 476 -32.21 10.34 3.15
C ASP A 476 -31.00 9.58 3.76
N ARG A 477 -30.12 10.40 4.35
CA ARG A 477 -28.77 10.13 4.85
C ARG A 477 -28.73 9.53 6.27
N ARG A 478 -27.75 8.65 6.52
CA ARG A 478 -26.71 8.65 7.61
C ARG A 478 -26.47 7.32 8.35
N ILE A 479 -25.21 6.88 8.22
CA ILE A 479 -24.25 6.33 9.20
C ILE A 479 -24.48 4.92 9.77
N VAL A 480 -23.47 4.08 9.55
CA VAL A 480 -23.14 2.84 10.30
C VAL A 480 -21.67 2.91 10.71
N ASN A 481 -21.44 2.79 12.02
CA ASN A 481 -20.32 2.27 12.82
C ASN A 481 -21.02 1.91 14.15
N ASP A 482 -20.89 0.78 14.86
CA ASP A 482 -19.97 -0.34 14.87
C ASP A 482 -20.68 -1.54 15.55
N ALA A 483 -20.23 -2.76 15.26
CA ALA A 483 -20.32 -3.93 16.13
C ALA A 483 -19.07 -4.79 15.80
N MET A 484 -18.34 -5.40 16.73
CA MET A 484 -18.74 -6.17 17.92
C MET A 484 -17.64 -6.13 19.02
N PRO A 485 -17.78 -6.84 20.17
CA PRO A 485 -17.38 -8.26 20.20
C PRO A 485 -18.37 -9.19 20.94
N VAL A 486 -18.46 -10.42 20.42
CA VAL A 486 -19.18 -11.58 20.96
C VAL A 486 -18.34 -12.28 22.02
N ALA A 487 -18.95 -12.63 23.17
CA ALA A 487 -18.71 -13.87 23.92
C ALA A 487 -19.38 -13.92 25.33
N GLU A 488 -20.00 -12.85 25.85
CA GLU A 488 -20.54 -12.86 27.23
C GLU A 488 -22.08 -12.95 27.36
N LEU A 489 -22.83 -13.29 26.30
CA LEU A 489 -24.30 -13.28 26.37
C LEU A 489 -24.97 -14.58 25.93
N VAL A 490 -24.49 -15.70 26.45
CA VAL A 490 -25.27 -16.94 26.51
C VAL A 490 -25.24 -17.42 27.95
N VAL A 491 -26.17 -16.92 28.77
CA VAL A 491 -26.83 -17.56 29.94
C VAL A 491 -27.53 -16.44 30.73
N GLY A 492 -28.86 -16.54 30.82
CA GLY A 492 -29.65 -15.86 31.87
C GLY A 492 -30.30 -14.53 31.52
N LEU A 493 -31.47 -14.56 30.88
CA LEU A 493 -32.48 -13.51 31.05
C LEU A 493 -33.81 -14.17 31.42
N THR A 494 -34.21 -14.00 32.68
CA THR A 494 -35.56 -14.32 33.17
C THR A 494 -36.51 -13.17 32.83
N ALA A 495 -37.81 -13.43 32.91
CA ALA A 495 -38.92 -12.57 32.49
C ALA A 495 -39.06 -11.19 33.21
N GLY A 496 -38.05 -10.73 33.95
CA GLY A 496 -38.08 -9.47 34.70
C GLY A 496 -37.73 -8.20 33.89
N ASP A 497 -37.07 -8.34 32.74
CA ASP A 497 -36.54 -7.18 32.01
C ASP A 497 -37.48 -6.57 30.96
N PHE A 498 -38.67 -7.17 30.76
CA PHE A 498 -39.68 -6.62 29.85
C PHE A 498 -40.47 -5.42 30.42
N ALA A 499 -40.31 -5.11 31.72
CA ALA A 499 -41.07 -4.05 32.37
C ALA A 499 -40.42 -2.64 32.32
N ARG A 500 -39.17 -2.50 31.85
CA ARG A 500 -38.45 -1.19 31.87
C ARG A 500 -38.32 -0.47 30.53
N THR A 501 -39.04 -0.91 29.50
CA THR A 501 -39.08 -0.23 28.19
C THR A 501 -40.16 0.84 28.04
N LYS A 502 -41.05 1.03 29.03
CA LYS A 502 -42.06 2.10 29.00
C LYS A 502 -41.58 3.47 29.50
N ALA A 503 -40.36 3.59 30.04
CA ALA A 503 -39.83 4.86 30.53
C ALA A 503 -38.87 5.57 29.54
N ALA A 504 -38.50 4.93 28.42
CA ALA A 504 -37.53 5.47 27.47
C ALA A 504 -38.14 6.30 26.31
N ASP A 505 -39.46 6.47 26.30
CA ASP A 505 -40.18 7.17 25.21
C ASP A 505 -40.20 8.70 25.39
N ARG A 506 -39.63 9.24 26.49
CA ARG A 506 -39.53 10.69 26.74
C ARG A 506 -38.16 11.32 26.48
N MET A 507 -37.15 10.57 26.01
CA MET A 507 -35.78 11.11 25.85
C MET A 507 -35.08 10.73 24.53
N GLY A 508 -35.82 10.54 23.43
CA GLY A 508 -35.29 10.70 22.07
C GLY A 508 -34.02 9.90 21.71
N LYS A 509 -33.78 8.76 22.35
CA LYS A 509 -32.64 7.86 22.09
C LYS A 509 -33.15 6.42 22.01
N GLN A 510 -33.12 5.83 20.82
CA GLN A 510 -33.44 4.41 20.65
C GLN A 510 -32.17 3.53 20.56
N PRO A 511 -32.18 2.32 21.16
CA PRO A 511 -31.08 1.36 21.13
C PRO A 511 -31.12 0.51 19.84
N LYS A 512 -29.99 0.39 19.14
CA LYS A 512 -29.87 -0.36 17.87
C LYS A 512 -28.91 -1.54 18.00
N SER A 513 -29.44 -2.69 18.40
CA SER A 513 -28.83 -4.01 18.10
C SER A 513 -29.86 -5.14 18.21
N ALA A 514 -30.80 -5.06 19.16
CA ALA A 514 -31.90 -6.04 19.27
C ALA A 514 -32.99 -5.89 18.18
N ALA A 515 -33.25 -4.67 17.70
CA ALA A 515 -34.31 -4.39 16.72
C ALA A 515 -34.00 -4.91 15.30
N VAL A 516 -32.72 -5.04 14.92
CA VAL A 516 -32.34 -5.60 13.61
C VAL A 516 -32.53 -7.11 13.60
N PHE A 517 -32.27 -7.78 14.72
CA PHE A 517 -32.57 -9.21 14.86
C PHE A 517 -34.09 -9.45 14.81
N ALA A 518 -34.89 -8.63 15.52
CA ALA A 518 -36.35 -8.69 15.48
C ALA A 518 -36.96 -8.35 14.10
N ALA A 519 -36.40 -7.37 13.39
CA ALA A 519 -36.85 -6.99 12.04
C ALA A 519 -36.50 -8.05 10.99
N VAL A 520 -35.35 -8.71 11.13
CA VAL A 520 -34.95 -9.85 10.29
C VAL A 520 -35.82 -11.08 10.58
N SER A 521 -36.18 -11.33 11.85
CA SER A 521 -37.15 -12.37 12.23
C SER A 521 -38.55 -12.09 11.65
N SER A 522 -39.02 -10.84 11.68
CA SER A 522 -40.33 -10.45 11.15
C SER A 522 -40.40 -10.46 9.62
N TRP A 523 -39.26 -10.24 8.94
CA TRP A 523 -39.16 -10.28 7.47
C TRP A 523 -38.95 -11.71 6.93
N LEU A 524 -38.34 -12.60 7.72
CA LEU A 524 -38.10 -14.00 7.36
C LEU A 524 -39.36 -14.89 7.36
N LEU A 525 -40.44 -14.51 8.05
CA LEU A 525 -41.61 -15.39 8.25
C LEU A 525 -42.74 -15.22 7.24
N GLY A 526 -42.85 -14.14 6.46
CA GLY A 526 -43.73 -14.06 5.27
C GLY A 526 -45.24 -14.41 5.41
N ILE A 527 -45.76 -14.71 6.60
CA ILE A 527 -47.17 -15.06 6.81
C ILE A 527 -47.94 -13.77 7.15
N LYS A 528 -48.83 -13.33 6.25
CA LYS A 528 -49.97 -12.50 6.66
C LYS A 528 -50.94 -13.41 7.41
N LEU A 529 -50.97 -13.37 8.73
CA LEU A 529 -52.09 -13.93 9.49
C LEU A 529 -53.23 -12.90 9.51
N PRO A 530 -54.45 -13.25 9.05
CA PRO A 530 -55.63 -12.45 9.31
C PRO A 530 -56.14 -12.70 10.74
N PHE A 531 -56.59 -11.62 11.37
CA PHE A 531 -57.56 -11.52 12.48
C PHE A 531 -57.23 -12.01 13.90
N ASN A 532 -57.54 -11.09 14.84
CA ASN A 532 -58.12 -11.26 16.19
C ASN A 532 -58.09 -12.66 16.82
N TYR A 533 -57.55 -12.78 18.03
CA TYR A 533 -58.27 -13.44 19.14
C TYR A 533 -57.74 -13.05 20.52
N ARG A 534 -58.67 -12.99 21.47
CA ARG A 534 -58.54 -12.62 22.89
C ARG A 534 -57.80 -13.68 23.70
N ALA A 535 -57.29 -13.23 24.85
CA ALA A 535 -56.69 -14.01 25.92
C ALA A 535 -57.51 -15.25 26.33
N ALA A 536 -56.81 -16.38 26.50
CA ALA A 536 -57.14 -17.45 27.43
C ALA A 536 -55.82 -18.05 27.91
N GLY A 537 -55.62 -18.08 29.23
CA GLY A 537 -54.40 -18.55 29.86
C GLY A 537 -54.32 -20.06 29.88
N GLU A 538 -53.13 -20.60 29.64
CA GLU A 538 -52.67 -21.89 30.15
C GLU A 538 -51.14 -21.97 30.03
N SER A 539 -50.51 -22.45 31.10
CA SER A 539 -49.06 -22.50 31.31
C SER A 539 -48.42 -23.72 30.65
N LEU A 540 -47.38 -23.51 29.82
CA LEU A 540 -46.52 -24.58 29.32
C LEU A 540 -45.21 -24.64 30.14
N ARG A 541 -45.05 -25.71 30.93
CA ARG A 541 -43.78 -26.10 31.59
C ARG A 541 -42.88 -26.78 30.56
N ILE A 542 -41.61 -26.36 30.47
CA ILE A 542 -40.54 -27.12 29.81
C ILE A 542 -39.57 -27.56 30.91
N GLU A 543 -39.47 -28.88 31.12
CA GLU A 543 -38.53 -29.51 32.04
C GLU A 543 -37.09 -29.42 31.52
N ALA A 544 -36.16 -29.11 32.42
CA ALA A 544 -34.74 -29.02 32.15
C ALA A 544 -34.10 -30.42 32.08
N VAL A 545 -33.50 -30.76 30.93
CA VAL A 545 -32.61 -31.92 30.80
C VAL A 545 -31.24 -31.54 31.37
N ALA A 546 -31.06 -31.80 32.66
CA ALA A 546 -29.78 -31.76 33.36
C ALA A 546 -29.14 -33.16 33.34
N SER A 547 -28.35 -33.48 32.32
CA SER A 547 -27.55 -34.72 32.31
C SER A 547 -26.40 -34.68 31.30
N SER A 548 -25.32 -33.94 31.60
CA SER A 548 -24.01 -34.14 30.93
C SER A 548 -22.77 -33.77 31.76
N ASN A 549 -22.89 -33.27 33.00
CA ASN A 549 -21.74 -32.86 33.82
C ASN A 549 -21.19 -33.95 34.78
N LYS A 550 -21.30 -35.24 34.43
CA LYS A 550 -20.93 -36.33 35.38
C LYS A 550 -19.94 -37.39 34.86
N VAL A 551 -19.13 -37.10 33.84
CA VAL A 551 -18.16 -38.09 33.29
C VAL A 551 -16.68 -37.69 33.38
N LEU A 552 -16.30 -36.49 33.87
CA LEU A 552 -14.88 -36.06 33.88
C LEU A 552 -14.27 -35.77 35.27
N SER A 553 -14.79 -36.33 36.36
CA SER A 553 -14.19 -36.17 37.71
C SER A 553 -13.64 -37.46 38.36
N GLN A 554 -13.47 -38.55 37.61
CA GLN A 554 -12.82 -39.75 38.16
C GLN A 554 -11.83 -40.38 37.16
N ARG A 555 -10.56 -40.00 37.28
CA ARG A 555 -9.40 -40.91 37.20
C ARG A 555 -8.15 -40.19 37.70
N GLY A 556 -7.66 -40.65 38.84
CA GLY A 556 -6.60 -40.05 39.61
C GLY A 556 -5.20 -40.27 39.05
N LEU A 557 -4.31 -39.42 39.55
CA LEU A 557 -2.86 -39.52 39.49
C LEU A 557 -2.36 -40.90 39.96
N ASN A 558 -1.49 -41.54 39.18
CA ASN A 558 -0.36 -42.28 39.74
C ASN A 558 0.79 -42.41 38.72
N ARG A 559 2.01 -42.31 39.25
CA ARG A 559 3.32 -42.23 38.58
C ARG A 559 3.66 -43.47 37.74
N SER A 560 4.36 -43.29 36.62
CA SER A 560 5.71 -43.84 36.37
C SER A 560 6.19 -43.56 34.94
N SER A 561 7.52 -43.55 34.81
CA SER A 561 8.37 -43.24 33.66
C SER A 561 8.09 -44.06 32.39
N GLN A 562 8.08 -43.40 31.22
CA GLN A 562 8.99 -43.61 30.08
C GLN A 562 8.40 -43.00 28.79
N THR A 563 9.30 -42.49 27.96
CA THR A 563 9.13 -41.81 26.68
C THR A 563 8.28 -42.56 25.65
N GLN A 564 7.34 -41.85 24.98
CA GLN A 564 7.09 -41.98 23.54
C GLN A 564 6.22 -40.81 23.04
N SER A 565 6.59 -40.27 21.86
CA SER A 565 5.93 -39.14 21.20
C SER A 565 4.59 -39.50 20.59
N THR A 566 3.58 -38.65 20.80
CA THR A 566 2.39 -38.57 19.93
C THR A 566 2.16 -37.10 19.53
N GLN A 567 2.02 -36.89 18.22
CA GLN A 567 1.79 -35.62 17.53
C GLN A 567 0.46 -34.96 17.96
N PRO A 568 0.33 -33.62 17.93
CA PRO A 568 -0.89 -32.90 18.28
C PRO A 568 -1.80 -32.72 17.06
N GLU A 569 -2.56 -33.74 16.66
CA GLU A 569 -3.54 -33.59 15.55
C GLU A 569 -5.01 -33.87 15.89
N ASP A 570 -5.38 -34.40 17.06
CA ASP A 570 -6.78 -34.84 17.29
C ASP A 570 -7.47 -34.23 18.52
N VAL A 571 -7.46 -32.90 18.66
CA VAL A 571 -8.39 -32.19 19.57
C VAL A 571 -9.25 -31.21 18.74
N PRO A 572 -10.57 -31.44 18.60
CA PRO A 572 -11.45 -30.47 17.96
C PRO A 572 -11.38 -29.13 18.70
N SER A 573 -11.13 -28.05 17.96
CA SER A 573 -11.05 -26.71 18.56
C SER A 573 -12.38 -26.36 19.26
N HIS A 574 -12.32 -25.72 20.42
CA HIS A 574 -13.49 -25.20 21.16
C HIS A 574 -14.48 -24.40 20.26
N ALA A 575 -14.00 -23.83 19.15
CA ALA A 575 -14.82 -23.13 18.17
C ALA A 575 -15.81 -24.04 17.42
N GLU A 576 -15.45 -25.31 17.19
CA GLU A 576 -16.30 -26.28 16.48
C GLU A 576 -17.47 -26.73 17.37
N GLU A 577 -17.22 -26.90 18.68
CA GLU A 577 -18.25 -27.18 19.67
C GLU A 577 -19.23 -26.01 19.86
N VAL A 578 -18.74 -24.77 19.89
CA VAL A 578 -19.59 -23.57 20.05
C VAL A 578 -20.48 -23.35 18.83
N VAL A 579 -19.97 -23.56 17.61
CA VAL A 579 -20.77 -23.49 16.37
C VAL A 579 -21.81 -24.61 16.33
N ARG A 580 -21.42 -25.82 16.76
CA ARG A 580 -22.34 -26.97 16.86
C ARG A 580 -23.47 -26.72 17.85
N LEU A 581 -23.17 -26.09 18.99
CA LEU A 581 -24.15 -25.73 20.02
C LEU A 581 -25.11 -24.65 19.51
N ALA A 582 -24.61 -23.59 18.87
CA ALA A 582 -25.42 -22.50 18.34
C ALA A 582 -26.36 -22.97 17.21
N LEU A 583 -25.90 -23.85 16.33
CA LEU A 583 -26.72 -24.43 15.25
C LEU A 583 -27.76 -25.41 15.78
N SER A 584 -27.43 -26.17 16.83
CA SER A 584 -28.37 -27.05 17.53
C SER A 584 -29.52 -26.27 18.21
N THR A 585 -29.19 -25.15 18.85
CA THR A 585 -30.18 -24.25 19.47
C THR A 585 -31.09 -23.60 18.42
N LEU A 586 -30.52 -23.17 17.28
CA LEU A 586 -31.28 -22.58 16.18
C LEU A 586 -32.23 -23.61 15.52
N ALA A 587 -31.78 -24.84 15.35
CA ALA A 587 -32.59 -25.93 14.79
C ALA A 587 -33.74 -26.33 15.74
N SER A 588 -33.50 -26.33 17.05
CA SER A 588 -34.53 -26.62 18.06
C SER A 588 -35.60 -25.52 18.13
N ALA A 589 -35.18 -24.25 18.02
CA ALA A 589 -36.10 -23.10 17.98
C ALA A 589 -36.99 -23.10 16.72
N LEU A 590 -36.45 -23.55 15.57
CA LEU A 590 -37.21 -23.68 14.32
C LEU A 590 -38.20 -24.86 14.34
N ALA A 591 -37.88 -25.96 15.03
CA ALA A 591 -38.79 -27.10 15.21
C ALA A 591 -39.99 -26.75 16.10
N GLN A 592 -39.80 -25.92 17.14
CA GLN A 592 -40.88 -25.48 18.03
C GLN A 592 -41.81 -24.42 17.38
N ALA A 593 -41.29 -23.58 16.48
CA ALA A 593 -42.07 -22.53 15.83
C ALA A 593 -43.07 -23.03 14.76
N ASN A 594 -42.93 -24.27 14.27
CA ASN A 594 -43.74 -24.84 13.18
C ASN A 594 -44.80 -25.87 13.64
N GLY A 595 -45.26 -25.81 14.89
CA GLY A 595 -46.49 -26.51 15.30
C GLY A 595 -46.46 -28.03 15.13
N GLY A 596 -45.33 -28.69 15.40
CA GLY A 596 -45.28 -30.16 15.51
C GLY A 596 -45.21 -30.95 14.20
N HIS A 597 -44.91 -30.32 13.06
CA HIS A 597 -44.79 -31.05 11.77
C HIS A 597 -43.37 -31.13 11.20
N SER A 598 -42.35 -31.22 12.06
CA SER A 598 -40.96 -31.24 11.60
C SER A 598 -40.03 -32.02 12.56
N GLU A 599 -40.37 -33.27 12.90
CA GLU A 599 -39.43 -34.15 13.62
C GLU A 599 -38.23 -34.61 12.76
N ARG A 600 -38.22 -34.30 11.46
CA ARG A 600 -37.19 -34.81 10.51
C ARG A 600 -36.05 -33.84 10.18
N LEU A 601 -36.18 -32.53 10.46
CA LEU A 601 -35.20 -31.52 10.03
C LEU A 601 -33.94 -31.47 10.90
N GLY A 602 -34.07 -31.62 12.23
CA GLY A 602 -32.94 -31.59 13.16
C GLY A 602 -31.90 -32.71 12.93
N PRO A 603 -32.32 -33.99 12.83
CA PRO A 603 -31.41 -35.10 12.56
C PRO A 603 -30.79 -35.05 11.16
N ALA A 604 -31.53 -34.61 10.14
CA ALA A 604 -31.03 -34.50 8.76
C ALA A 604 -29.97 -33.41 8.60
N LEU A 605 -30.14 -32.26 9.28
CA LEU A 605 -29.16 -31.17 9.27
C LEU A 605 -27.86 -31.56 10.00
N CYS A 606 -27.99 -32.26 11.13
CA CYS A 606 -26.84 -32.81 11.86
C CYS A 606 -26.12 -33.94 11.09
N ALA A 607 -26.85 -34.78 10.35
CA ALA A 607 -26.26 -35.83 9.52
C ALA A 607 -25.55 -35.28 8.27
N ALA A 608 -26.07 -34.20 7.67
CA ALA A 608 -25.43 -33.51 6.55
C ALA A 608 -24.11 -32.85 6.97
N LEU A 609 -24.07 -32.23 8.16
CA LEU A 609 -22.86 -31.61 8.71
C LEU A 609 -21.80 -32.65 9.14
N ARG A 610 -22.20 -33.86 9.57
CA ARG A 610 -21.26 -34.96 9.85
C ARG A 610 -20.65 -35.60 8.60
N LYS A 611 -21.28 -35.50 7.43
CA LYS A 611 -20.85 -36.18 6.19
C LYS A 611 -19.93 -35.35 5.29
N GLU A 612 -19.80 -34.05 5.52
CA GLU A 612 -18.90 -33.18 4.72
C GLU A 612 -17.40 -33.35 5.04
N GLY A 613 -17.03 -34.29 5.91
CA GLY A 613 -15.64 -34.68 6.12
C GLY A 613 -15.07 -35.61 5.06
N THR A 614 -15.87 -36.48 4.42
CA THR A 614 -15.31 -37.50 3.51
C THR A 614 -16.34 -38.03 2.51
N THR A 615 -15.93 -38.07 1.23
CA THR A 615 -16.46 -38.84 0.07
C THR A 615 -17.33 -38.12 -0.98
N LYS A 616 -16.91 -38.33 -2.24
CA LYS A 616 -17.52 -37.95 -3.51
C LYS A 616 -18.79 -38.79 -3.77
N ARG A 617 -20.00 -38.20 -3.68
CA ARG A 617 -21.17 -38.50 -4.53
C ARG A 617 -22.32 -37.51 -4.21
N PRO A 618 -23.13 -37.09 -5.20
CA PRO A 618 -24.28 -36.25 -4.95
C PRO A 618 -25.40 -37.08 -4.31
N LEU A 619 -25.93 -36.63 -3.18
CA LEU A 619 -27.14 -37.20 -2.58
C LEU A 619 -28.34 -36.83 -3.47
N ALA A 620 -28.98 -37.85 -4.03
CA ALA A 620 -30.24 -37.75 -4.77
C ALA A 620 -31.38 -37.30 -3.85
N ALA A 621 -32.37 -36.68 -4.48
CA ALA A 621 -33.47 -35.92 -3.90
C ALA A 621 -34.25 -36.60 -2.76
N CYS A 622 -34.52 -35.83 -1.70
CA CYS A 622 -35.77 -35.95 -0.94
C CYS A 622 -36.69 -34.82 -1.41
N ALA A 623 -37.49 -35.11 -2.43
CA ALA A 623 -38.56 -34.25 -2.90
C ALA A 623 -39.84 -34.58 -2.13
N THR A 624 -40.04 -34.02 -0.93
CA THR A 624 -41.36 -34.02 -0.25
C THR A 624 -41.61 -32.78 0.61
N GLY A 625 -40.77 -31.74 0.58
CA GLY A 625 -40.97 -30.50 1.34
C GLY A 625 -41.63 -29.42 0.49
N SER A 626 -42.46 -28.56 1.09
CA SER A 626 -43.09 -27.47 0.36
C SER A 626 -42.02 -26.47 -0.14
N PRO A 627 -42.25 -25.72 -1.23
CA PRO A 627 -41.29 -24.76 -1.78
C PRO A 627 -40.77 -23.72 -0.77
N ALA A 628 -41.51 -23.48 0.33
CA ALA A 628 -41.09 -22.60 1.40
C ALA A 628 -39.97 -23.21 2.27
N GLU A 629 -39.96 -24.52 2.51
CA GLU A 629 -38.94 -25.20 3.31
C GLU A 629 -37.57 -25.23 2.59
N ASP A 630 -37.57 -25.47 1.28
CA ASP A 630 -36.35 -25.46 0.47
C ASP A 630 -35.70 -24.05 0.39
N VAL A 631 -36.52 -23.00 0.36
CA VAL A 631 -36.04 -21.61 0.39
C VAL A 631 -35.46 -21.26 1.76
N VAL A 632 -36.07 -21.73 2.84
CA VAL A 632 -35.55 -21.54 4.21
C VAL A 632 -34.24 -22.32 4.41
N LEU A 633 -34.17 -23.58 3.97
CA LEU A 633 -32.95 -24.38 4.01
C LEU A 633 -31.82 -23.79 3.17
N ALA A 634 -32.12 -23.27 1.98
CA ALA A 634 -31.13 -22.59 1.14
C ALA A 634 -30.62 -21.29 1.78
N ARG A 635 -31.50 -20.53 2.45
CA ARG A 635 -31.13 -19.30 3.18
C ARG A 635 -30.30 -19.59 4.43
N VAL A 636 -30.66 -20.63 5.20
CA VAL A 636 -29.89 -21.08 6.37
C VAL A 636 -28.51 -21.62 5.95
N ARG A 637 -28.42 -22.39 4.85
CA ARG A 637 -27.14 -22.80 4.26
C ARG A 637 -26.30 -21.59 3.83
N THR A 638 -26.91 -20.62 3.17
CA THR A 638 -26.20 -19.41 2.72
C THR A 638 -25.69 -18.59 3.91
N LEU A 639 -26.50 -18.43 4.96
CA LEU A 639 -26.09 -17.74 6.20
C LEU A 639 -24.99 -18.50 6.95
N SER A 640 -25.05 -19.83 6.99
CA SER A 640 -24.00 -20.66 7.61
C SER A 640 -22.69 -20.57 6.83
N LEU A 641 -22.74 -20.58 5.49
CA LEU A 641 -21.57 -20.40 4.63
C LEU A 641 -20.98 -18.98 4.75
N CYS A 642 -21.83 -17.95 4.84
CA CYS A 642 -21.39 -16.58 5.09
C CYS A 642 -20.77 -16.41 6.47
N ALA A 643 -21.34 -17.04 7.51
CA ALA A 643 -20.78 -17.03 8.86
C ALA A 643 -19.44 -17.78 8.93
N VAL A 644 -19.31 -18.93 8.27
CA VAL A 644 -18.05 -19.69 8.17
C VAL A 644 -17.02 -18.92 7.34
N ALA A 645 -17.42 -18.25 6.25
CA ALA A 645 -16.52 -17.42 5.44
C ALA A 645 -16.04 -16.17 6.21
N TYR A 646 -16.95 -15.49 6.92
CA TYR A 646 -16.62 -14.37 7.78
C TYR A 646 -15.70 -14.82 8.93
N TRP A 647 -15.97 -15.96 9.55
CA TRP A 647 -15.15 -16.49 10.63
C TRP A 647 -13.80 -17.03 10.15
N ARG A 648 -13.71 -17.58 8.93
CA ARG A 648 -12.43 -17.92 8.29
C ARG A 648 -11.62 -16.68 7.92
N GLU A 649 -12.25 -15.62 7.42
CA GLU A 649 -11.59 -14.33 7.15
C GLU A 649 -11.06 -13.72 8.45
N VAL A 650 -11.89 -13.69 9.50
CA VAL A 650 -11.48 -13.23 10.85
C VAL A 650 -10.39 -14.12 11.45
N SER A 651 -10.45 -15.44 11.28
CA SER A 651 -9.43 -16.38 11.80
C SER A 651 -8.11 -16.31 11.03
N GLN A 652 -8.15 -16.07 9.72
CA GLN A 652 -6.95 -15.84 8.90
C GLN A 652 -6.34 -14.46 9.16
N ASP A 653 -7.17 -13.45 9.41
CA ASP A 653 -6.73 -12.11 9.81
C ASP A 653 -6.13 -12.14 11.23
N LEU A 654 -6.71 -12.91 12.15
CA LEU A 654 -6.14 -13.19 13.48
C LEU A 654 -4.85 -14.01 13.38
N GLY A 655 -4.78 -15.01 12.50
CA GLY A 655 -3.58 -15.82 12.27
C GLY A 655 -2.44 -15.01 11.63
N ARG A 656 -2.73 -14.12 10.67
CA ARG A 656 -1.74 -13.19 10.11
C ARG A 656 -1.30 -12.14 11.11
N ALA A 657 -2.24 -11.54 11.85
CA ALA A 657 -1.92 -10.64 12.95
C ALA A 657 -1.09 -11.33 14.03
N ALA A 658 -1.37 -12.59 14.37
CA ALA A 658 -0.60 -13.39 15.32
C ALA A 658 0.81 -13.72 14.78
N SER A 659 0.95 -14.03 13.49
CA SER A 659 2.26 -14.29 12.87
C SER A 659 3.11 -13.02 12.69
N SER A 660 2.47 -11.88 12.38
CA SER A 660 3.09 -10.55 12.33
C SER A 660 3.48 -10.08 13.73
N LEU A 661 2.60 -10.28 14.71
CA LEU A 661 2.88 -10.03 16.12
C LEU A 661 4.00 -10.95 16.63
N SER A 662 4.04 -12.23 16.23
CA SER A 662 5.11 -13.14 16.64
C SER A 662 6.46 -12.73 16.07
N ARG A 663 6.53 -12.38 14.77
CA ARG A 663 7.75 -11.86 14.14
C ARG A 663 8.16 -10.50 14.70
N PHE A 664 7.20 -9.62 14.96
CA PHE A 664 7.43 -8.36 15.66
C PHE A 664 7.99 -8.64 17.06
N LEU A 665 7.34 -9.48 17.87
CA LEU A 665 7.78 -9.81 19.22
C LEU A 665 9.18 -10.45 19.20
N GLU A 666 9.52 -11.26 18.20
CA GLU A 666 10.84 -11.85 18.01
C GLU A 666 11.91 -10.79 17.62
N GLN A 667 11.59 -9.91 16.65
CA GLN A 667 12.42 -8.76 16.29
C GLN A 667 12.57 -7.76 17.43
N GLN A 668 11.57 -7.61 18.29
CA GLN A 668 11.59 -6.67 19.39
C GLN A 668 12.19 -7.26 20.66
N ARG A 669 12.30 -8.60 20.79
CA ARG A 669 12.77 -9.26 22.01
C ARG A 669 14.17 -8.80 22.44
N HIS A 670 15.01 -8.43 21.48
CA HIS A 670 16.37 -7.92 21.71
C HIS A 670 16.46 -6.38 21.73
N LEU A 671 15.39 -5.66 21.35
CA LEU A 671 15.33 -4.20 21.33
C LEU A 671 14.68 -3.63 22.60
N TYR A 672 13.66 -4.32 23.15
CA TYR A 672 12.84 -3.86 24.30
C TYR A 672 13.57 -3.68 25.63
N TRP A 673 14.90 -3.85 25.67
CA TRP A 673 15.68 -3.82 26.91
C TRP A 673 16.97 -3.02 26.82
N LYS A 674 17.28 -2.40 25.66
CA LYS A 674 18.45 -1.52 25.53
C LYS A 674 18.29 -0.22 26.31
N ARG A 675 17.06 0.32 26.38
CA ARG A 675 16.71 1.50 27.17
C ARG A 675 15.43 1.25 27.97
N PRO A 676 15.31 1.79 29.19
CA PRO A 676 14.07 1.65 29.95
C PRO A 676 12.92 2.39 29.26
N PRO A 677 11.66 1.87 29.35
CA PRO A 677 10.49 2.57 28.84
C PRO A 677 10.39 4.00 29.37
N TYR A 678 9.80 4.89 28.57
CA TYR A 678 9.61 6.28 28.93
C TYR A 678 8.76 6.42 30.19
N ARG A 679 9.25 7.25 31.10
CA ARG A 679 8.54 7.80 32.25
C ARG A 679 8.91 9.25 32.26
N GLY A 680 8.24 9.98 31.38
CA GLY A 680 8.65 11.34 31.05
C GLY A 680 7.56 12.35 31.26
N VAL A 681 7.91 13.56 30.88
CA VAL A 681 7.03 14.72 30.85
C VAL A 681 7.30 15.50 29.56
N ASN A 682 6.28 16.14 28.99
CA ASN A 682 6.47 16.99 27.82
C ASN A 682 6.97 18.38 28.23
N LEU A 683 7.65 19.04 27.29
CA LEU A 683 8.13 20.42 27.38
C LEU A 683 7.37 21.33 26.40
N GLY A 684 6.04 21.25 26.41
CA GLY A 684 5.14 22.10 25.64
C GLY A 684 5.20 23.56 26.08
N GLY A 685 4.89 24.48 25.17
CA GLY A 685 5.03 25.93 25.38
C GLY A 685 6.45 26.46 25.23
N TRP A 686 7.43 25.62 24.90
CA TRP A 686 8.82 26.02 24.76
C TRP A 686 9.22 26.33 23.32
N LEU A 687 9.48 25.30 22.50
CA LEU A 687 9.90 25.49 21.09
C LEU A 687 8.72 25.64 20.15
N LEU A 688 7.59 25.02 20.47
CA LEU A 688 6.26 25.32 19.95
C LEU A 688 5.44 25.97 21.06
N LEU A 689 4.81 27.11 20.77
CA LEU A 689 4.09 27.92 21.77
C LEU A 689 2.59 27.63 21.78
N GLU A 690 2.04 27.49 22.99
CA GLU A 690 0.62 27.21 23.23
C GLU A 690 0.03 28.08 24.37
N PRO A 691 -1.24 28.49 24.28
CA PRO A 691 -1.85 29.40 25.26
C PRO A 691 -1.84 28.92 26.72
N GLY A 692 -1.85 27.61 26.96
CA GLY A 692 -1.76 27.04 28.30
C GLY A 692 -0.34 27.10 28.84
N PRO A 693 0.56 26.24 28.35
CA PRO A 693 1.95 26.22 28.80
C PRO A 693 2.68 27.57 28.77
N SER A 694 2.56 28.34 27.69
CA SER A 694 3.21 29.66 27.54
C SER A 694 2.28 30.82 27.90
N HIS A 695 1.44 30.63 28.91
CA HIS A 695 0.38 31.56 29.32
C HIS A 695 0.83 33.03 29.43
N GLU A 696 1.99 33.27 30.05
CA GLU A 696 2.49 34.62 30.29
C GLU A 696 2.65 35.45 29.00
N LEU A 697 3.08 34.82 27.91
CA LEU A 697 3.15 35.48 26.60
C LEU A 697 1.75 35.71 26.02
N PHE A 698 0.88 34.71 26.13
CA PHE A 698 -0.43 34.74 25.48
C PHE A 698 -1.40 35.71 26.16
N GLN A 699 -1.40 35.80 27.48
CA GLN A 699 -2.29 36.68 28.24
C GLN A 699 -2.06 38.17 27.88
N THR A 700 -0.83 38.57 27.57
CA THR A 700 -0.48 39.94 27.16
C THR A 700 -1.22 40.39 25.89
N PHE A 701 -1.55 39.45 25.00
CA PHE A 701 -2.21 39.75 23.71
C PHE A 701 -3.68 39.35 23.67
N GLY A 702 -4.23 38.96 24.82
CA GLY A 702 -5.63 38.65 25.03
C GLY A 702 -6.11 37.33 24.38
N PRO A 703 -7.40 37.01 24.54
CA PRO A 703 -7.96 35.70 24.18
C PRO A 703 -7.94 35.38 22.67
N GLU A 704 -7.71 36.39 21.83
CA GLU A 704 -7.58 36.23 20.38
C GLU A 704 -6.23 35.62 19.94
N ALA A 705 -5.22 35.61 20.81
CA ALA A 705 -3.99 34.87 20.59
C ALA A 705 -4.25 33.37 20.84
N THR A 706 -4.88 32.69 19.88
CA THR A 706 -5.35 31.31 20.09
C THR A 706 -4.30 30.24 19.82
N CYS A 707 -3.21 30.57 19.13
CA CYS A 707 -2.09 29.69 18.76
C CYS A 707 -0.85 30.54 18.45
N GLU A 708 0.33 29.92 18.31
CA GLU A 708 1.59 30.63 18.02
C GLU A 708 1.47 31.57 16.82
N TRP A 709 0.85 31.13 15.71
CA TRP A 709 0.63 32.00 14.55
C TRP A 709 -0.12 33.30 14.88
N ARG A 710 -1.19 33.20 15.69
CA ARG A 710 -2.02 34.36 16.07
C ARG A 710 -1.30 35.27 17.07
N LEU A 711 -0.54 34.67 17.98
CA LEU A 711 0.34 35.41 18.88
C LEU A 711 1.36 36.24 18.09
N LEU A 712 2.07 35.62 17.14
CA LEU A 712 3.09 36.28 16.33
C LEU A 712 2.52 37.38 15.44
N ASP A 713 1.33 37.19 14.87
CA ASP A 713 0.61 38.24 14.12
C ASP A 713 0.35 39.48 15.02
N LYS A 714 -0.13 39.26 16.24
CA LYS A 714 -0.39 40.35 17.19
C LYS A 714 0.88 41.02 17.68
N MET A 715 1.90 40.26 18.05
CA MET A 715 3.22 40.78 18.48
C MET A 715 3.84 41.65 17.39
N ARG A 716 3.83 41.19 16.13
CA ARG A 716 4.38 41.93 15.00
C ARG A 716 3.63 43.23 14.75
N LYS A 717 2.30 43.24 14.87
CA LYS A 717 1.49 44.45 14.75
C LYS A 717 1.72 45.44 15.90
N HIS A 718 2.00 44.95 17.09
CA HIS A 718 2.10 45.79 18.28
C HIS A 718 3.53 46.34 18.52
N PHE A 719 4.59 45.53 18.35
CA PHE A 719 5.98 45.92 18.61
C PHE A 719 6.91 45.86 17.37
N GLY A 720 6.44 45.36 16.23
CA GLY A 720 7.25 45.17 15.02
C GLY A 720 7.95 43.81 14.95
N THR A 721 8.41 43.44 13.75
CA THR A 721 8.99 42.12 13.47
C THR A 721 10.25 41.82 14.29
N GLN A 722 11.18 42.77 14.37
CA GLN A 722 12.46 42.54 15.04
C GLN A 722 12.29 42.29 16.55
N LYS A 723 11.53 43.15 17.24
CA LYS A 723 11.21 42.96 18.66
C LYS A 723 10.43 41.67 18.94
N THR A 724 9.58 41.25 17.98
CA THR A 724 8.89 39.95 18.09
C THR A 724 9.88 38.79 18.04
N ILE A 725 10.86 38.82 17.12
CA ILE A 725 11.90 37.80 17.02
C ILE A 725 12.70 37.74 18.34
N GLU A 726 13.13 38.88 18.85
CA GLU A 726 13.88 38.99 20.11
C GLU A 726 13.08 38.44 21.30
N ALA A 727 11.81 38.79 21.42
CA ALA A 727 10.95 38.29 22.51
C ALA A 727 10.77 36.76 22.46
N ILE A 728 10.58 36.18 21.26
CA ILE A 728 10.41 34.73 21.10
C ILE A 728 11.73 33.99 21.35
N GLN A 729 12.86 34.55 20.92
CA GLN A 729 14.18 34.02 21.24
C GLN A 729 14.45 34.08 22.76
N ALA A 730 14.10 35.19 23.42
CA ALA A 730 14.24 35.33 24.86
C ALA A 730 13.36 34.34 25.63
N HIS A 731 12.12 34.11 25.18
CA HIS A 731 11.25 33.06 25.75
C HIS A 731 11.90 31.69 25.63
N ARG A 732 12.32 31.29 24.43
CA ARG A 732 12.98 30.00 24.21
C ARG A 732 14.31 29.87 24.97
N ALA A 733 14.98 30.97 25.28
CA ALA A 733 16.22 30.96 26.04
C ALA A 733 16.01 30.73 27.55
N ASN A 734 14.87 31.13 28.10
CA ASN A 734 14.65 31.22 29.54
C ASN A 734 13.47 30.39 30.08
N PHE A 735 12.49 30.05 29.23
CA PHE A 735 11.26 29.37 29.66
C PHE A 735 11.51 27.96 30.20
N ILE A 736 12.41 27.21 29.55
CA ILE A 736 12.93 25.94 30.06
C ILE A 736 14.45 26.08 30.20
N SER A 737 14.94 25.76 31.38
CA SER A 737 16.34 25.85 31.77
C SER A 737 16.96 24.48 32.06
N GLU A 738 18.27 24.41 32.25
CA GLU A 738 18.90 23.18 32.72
C GLU A 738 18.39 22.75 34.11
N GLU A 739 18.04 23.70 34.97
CA GLU A 739 17.51 23.42 36.31
C GLU A 739 16.19 22.66 36.23
N ASP A 740 15.35 22.95 35.24
CA ASP A 740 14.15 22.16 34.97
C ASP A 740 14.47 20.70 34.68
N PHE A 741 15.50 20.42 33.87
CA PHE A 741 15.93 19.05 33.60
C PHE A 741 16.47 18.36 34.86
N ARG A 742 17.19 19.08 35.74
CA ARG A 742 17.63 18.53 37.03
C ARG A 742 16.45 18.18 37.92
N ASN A 743 15.43 19.04 37.96
CA ASN A 743 14.20 18.81 38.71
C ASN A 743 13.37 17.65 38.16
N ILE A 744 13.25 17.55 36.83
CA ILE A 744 12.62 16.40 36.17
C ILE A 744 13.32 15.11 36.59
N ARG A 745 14.66 15.09 36.56
CA ARG A 745 15.44 13.93 36.96
C ARG A 745 15.27 13.61 38.46
N SER A 746 15.32 14.61 39.33
CA SER A 746 15.22 14.43 40.78
C SER A 746 13.84 13.93 41.22
N MET A 747 12.77 14.30 40.51
CA MET A 747 11.41 13.80 40.72
C MET A 747 11.22 12.34 40.31
N GLY A 748 12.21 11.73 39.63
CA GLY A 748 12.18 10.32 39.23
C GLY A 748 11.80 10.05 37.78
N PHE A 749 11.57 11.09 36.97
CA PHE A 749 11.41 10.91 35.53
C PHE A 749 12.75 10.48 34.88
N ASN A 750 12.64 9.76 33.77
CA ASN A 750 13.80 9.27 33.01
C ASN A 750 13.85 9.82 31.57
N ALA A 751 12.88 10.63 31.17
CA ALA A 751 12.74 11.10 29.81
C ALA A 751 12.04 12.45 29.71
N VAL A 752 12.32 13.18 28.63
CA VAL A 752 11.55 14.36 28.20
C VAL A 752 11.08 14.16 26.76
N ARG A 753 9.87 14.63 26.46
CA ARG A 753 9.40 14.81 25.09
C ARG A 753 9.48 16.29 24.76
N ILE A 754 10.07 16.62 23.62
CA ILE A 754 10.37 17.99 23.22
C ILE A 754 9.55 18.34 21.97
N PRO A 755 8.35 18.94 22.13
CA PRO A 755 7.55 19.47 21.02
C PRO A 755 8.27 20.60 20.29
N PHE A 756 8.36 20.51 18.96
CA PHE A 756 8.83 21.61 18.11
C PHE A 756 8.04 21.71 16.81
N GLY A 757 7.90 22.93 16.30
CA GLY A 757 7.39 23.15 14.95
C GLY A 757 8.49 22.99 13.90
N TYR A 758 8.11 22.69 12.66
CA TYR A 758 9.05 22.52 11.55
C TYR A 758 9.95 23.75 11.32
N TRP A 759 9.46 24.95 11.67
CA TRP A 759 10.22 26.20 11.57
C TRP A 759 11.44 26.23 12.49
N ILE A 760 11.50 25.41 13.54
CA ILE A 760 12.70 25.23 14.37
C ILE A 760 13.79 24.51 13.59
N VAL A 761 13.40 23.61 12.68
CA VAL A 761 14.30 22.70 11.96
C VAL A 761 14.75 23.30 10.63
N THR A 762 13.80 23.60 9.75
CA THR A 762 14.08 24.04 8.38
C THR A 762 13.96 25.55 8.20
N GLY A 763 13.53 26.26 9.25
CA GLY A 763 13.11 27.66 9.16
C GLY A 763 11.67 27.81 8.63
N PRO A 764 11.05 28.98 8.85
CA PRO A 764 9.72 29.28 8.35
C PRO A 764 9.71 29.35 6.82
N ALA A 765 8.62 28.87 6.19
CA ALA A 765 8.42 29.09 4.76
C ALA A 765 8.26 30.59 4.43
N LYS A 766 8.54 30.97 3.17
CA LYS A 766 8.46 32.37 2.74
C LYS A 766 7.08 32.96 3.04
N GLY A 767 7.06 34.07 3.78
CA GLY A 767 5.84 34.78 4.17
C GLY A 767 5.17 34.25 5.44
N GLU A 768 5.73 33.24 6.10
CA GLU A 768 5.21 32.76 7.38
C GLU A 768 5.67 33.62 8.57
N LEU A 769 4.85 33.58 9.63
CA LEU A 769 5.05 34.42 10.81
C LEU A 769 5.96 33.78 11.86
N TYR A 770 6.27 32.49 11.75
CA TYR A 770 7.09 31.79 12.74
C TYR A 770 8.50 32.35 12.83
N VAL A 771 9.12 32.16 14.00
CA VAL A 771 10.49 32.57 14.29
C VAL A 771 11.37 31.32 14.28
N GLY A 772 12.36 31.28 13.39
CA GLY A 772 13.32 30.17 13.26
C GLY A 772 14.30 30.40 12.11
N PRO A 773 15.25 29.48 11.85
CA PRO A 773 15.46 28.20 12.55
C PRO A 773 15.95 28.37 14.00
N GLY A 774 15.83 27.30 14.79
CA GLY A 774 16.11 27.30 16.23
C GLY A 774 16.75 26.01 16.74
N LEU A 775 17.55 25.33 15.90
CA LEU A 775 18.18 24.04 16.24
C LEU A 775 19.09 24.13 17.48
N ASP A 776 19.72 25.27 17.74
CA ASP A 776 20.61 25.46 18.91
C ASP A 776 19.88 25.23 20.25
N PHE A 777 18.56 25.47 20.31
CA PHE A 777 17.77 25.17 21.50
C PHE A 777 17.63 23.65 21.73
N LEU A 778 17.43 22.89 20.64
CA LEU A 778 17.41 21.43 20.70
C LEU A 778 18.78 20.87 21.08
N ASP A 779 19.87 21.38 20.49
CA ASP A 779 21.22 20.94 20.83
C ASP A 779 21.54 21.12 22.32
N ARG A 780 21.12 22.26 22.90
CA ARG A 780 21.28 22.53 24.34
C ARG A 780 20.48 21.57 25.21
N ALA A 781 19.20 21.33 24.89
CA ALA A 781 18.39 20.35 25.62
C ALA A 781 18.98 18.94 25.57
N LEU A 782 19.48 18.52 24.41
CA LEU A 782 20.10 17.20 24.26
C LEU A 782 21.41 17.08 25.04
N THR A 783 22.19 18.16 25.13
CA THR A 783 23.37 18.25 26.00
C THR A 783 23.00 18.08 27.48
N TRP A 784 21.92 18.74 27.93
CA TRP A 784 21.41 18.59 29.30
C TRP A 784 20.91 17.17 29.57
N CYS A 785 20.15 16.58 28.62
CA CYS A 785 19.69 15.21 28.72
C CYS A 785 20.85 14.23 28.90
N GLN A 786 21.88 14.33 28.04
CA GLN A 786 23.04 13.46 28.10
C GLN A 786 23.75 13.54 29.45
N ARG A 787 24.00 14.75 29.95
CA ARG A 787 24.68 14.96 31.24
C ARG A 787 23.87 14.42 32.43
N LEU A 788 22.54 14.51 32.37
CA LEU A 788 21.65 14.10 33.46
C LEU A 788 21.13 12.66 33.33
N GLY A 789 21.53 11.95 32.26
CA GLY A 789 21.06 10.60 31.97
C GLY A 789 19.58 10.51 31.62
N LEU A 790 19.01 11.59 31.07
CA LEU A 790 17.64 11.62 30.56
C LEU A 790 17.58 11.19 29.09
N GLN A 791 16.49 10.53 28.73
CA GLN A 791 16.14 10.22 27.35
C GLN A 791 15.37 11.39 26.70
N ALA A 792 15.54 11.59 25.40
CA ALA A 792 14.83 12.61 24.63
C ALA A 792 14.00 11.99 23.50
N LEU A 793 12.70 12.23 23.52
CA LEU A 793 11.77 12.03 22.40
C LEU A 793 11.60 13.36 21.66
N LEU A 794 12.15 13.44 20.45
CA LEU A 794 12.03 14.61 19.59
C LEU A 794 10.69 14.56 18.85
N ASP A 795 9.85 15.58 19.01
CA ASP A 795 8.46 15.55 18.54
C ASP A 795 8.15 16.67 17.52
N LEU A 796 7.95 16.28 16.26
CA LEU A 796 7.50 17.20 15.21
C LEU A 796 6.03 17.55 15.46
N HIS A 797 5.80 18.55 16.30
CA HIS A 797 4.48 18.86 16.85
C HIS A 797 3.72 19.92 16.03
N GLY A 798 4.41 20.58 15.09
CA GLY A 798 3.80 21.49 14.12
C GLY A 798 4.35 21.25 12.73
N ALA A 799 3.63 20.46 11.93
CA ALA A 799 4.05 20.08 10.59
C ALA A 799 3.85 21.22 9.56
N PRO A 800 4.62 21.27 8.46
CA PRO A 800 4.39 22.20 7.36
C PRO A 800 2.94 22.18 6.84
N GLY A 801 2.26 23.33 6.94
CA GLY A 801 0.85 23.45 6.54
C GLY A 801 -0.18 22.93 7.57
N GLY A 802 0.30 22.29 8.65
CA GLY A 802 -0.48 21.75 9.76
C GLY A 802 -1.03 20.35 9.47
N GLU A 803 -0.75 19.41 10.35
CA GLU A 803 -1.33 18.06 10.40
C GLU A 803 -2.79 18.05 10.90
N SER A 804 -3.21 19.18 11.46
CA SER A 804 -4.59 19.50 11.79
C SER A 804 -4.87 21.00 11.60
N GLY A 805 -6.15 21.39 11.72
CA GLY A 805 -6.56 22.79 11.76
C GLY A 805 -6.69 23.37 13.18
N GLU A 806 -6.26 22.61 14.18
CA GLU A 806 -6.44 22.93 15.60
C GLU A 806 -5.27 23.75 16.15
N LYS A 807 -5.47 24.36 17.31
CA LYS A 807 -4.48 25.25 17.96
C LYS A 807 -3.12 24.59 18.27
N PRO A 808 -3.05 23.31 18.72
CA PRO A 808 -1.80 22.69 19.15
C PRO A 808 -0.73 22.54 18.05
N CYS A 809 -1.10 22.51 16.75
CA CYS A 809 -0.11 22.41 15.66
C CYS A 809 0.64 23.74 15.37
N GLY A 810 0.41 24.76 16.20
CA GLY A 810 0.98 26.11 16.06
C GLY A 810 0.16 27.06 15.17
N ARG A 811 -0.87 26.56 14.46
CA ARG A 811 -1.74 27.41 13.62
C ARG A 811 -3.17 26.89 13.49
N GLU A 812 -4.07 27.56 14.19
CA GLU A 812 -5.51 27.38 14.05
C GLU A 812 -6.02 27.86 12.68
N ARG A 813 -6.72 26.98 11.97
CA ARG A 813 -7.35 27.25 10.66
C ARG A 813 -8.71 26.58 10.55
N LYS A 814 -9.78 27.38 10.49
CA LYS A 814 -11.16 26.88 10.37
C LYS A 814 -11.44 26.20 9.02
N ASP A 815 -10.80 26.67 7.96
CA ASP A 815 -10.94 26.18 6.59
C ASP A 815 -9.97 25.04 6.26
N TRP A 816 -9.25 24.53 7.25
CA TRP A 816 -8.24 23.49 7.05
C TRP A 816 -8.84 22.19 6.48
N ARG A 817 -8.10 21.61 5.54
CA ARG A 817 -8.32 20.33 4.88
C ARG A 817 -7.00 19.57 4.88
N TRP A 818 -7.05 18.25 4.82
CA TRP A 818 -5.84 17.42 4.91
C TRP A 818 -4.84 17.71 3.78
N GLU A 819 -5.31 18.19 2.63
CA GLU A 819 -4.45 18.59 1.50
C GLU A 819 -3.59 19.83 1.78
N HIS A 820 -3.87 20.58 2.86
CA HIS A 820 -2.99 21.66 3.30
C HIS A 820 -1.75 21.13 4.02
N TRP A 821 -1.79 19.91 4.56
CA TRP A 821 -0.62 19.29 5.16
C TRP A 821 0.39 18.96 4.06
N ARG A 822 1.54 19.63 4.08
CA ARG A 822 2.62 19.44 3.12
C ARG A 822 3.48 18.27 3.59
N LEU A 823 3.04 17.06 3.21
CA LEU A 823 3.63 15.79 3.65
C LEU A 823 5.13 15.70 3.30
N ASP A 824 5.51 16.03 2.08
CA ASP A 824 6.91 15.95 1.62
C ASP A 824 7.85 16.87 2.42
N GLU A 825 7.39 18.09 2.75
CA GLU A 825 8.15 19.00 3.60
C GLU A 825 8.24 18.49 5.04
N SER A 826 7.22 17.78 5.53
CA SER A 826 7.24 17.12 6.84
C SER A 826 8.29 16.01 6.86
N ILE A 827 8.36 15.21 5.80
CA ILE A 827 9.40 14.19 5.60
C ILE A 827 10.79 14.82 5.55
N GLU A 828 10.96 15.97 4.91
CA GLU A 828 12.25 16.68 4.90
C GLU A 828 12.64 17.21 6.28
N ALA A 829 11.70 17.75 7.06
CA ALA A 829 11.97 18.16 8.44
C ALA A 829 12.44 16.97 9.30
N LEU A 830 11.79 15.81 9.18
CA LEU A 830 12.21 14.56 9.84
C LEU A 830 13.59 14.09 9.36
N ARG A 831 13.88 14.23 8.06
CA ARG A 831 15.19 13.92 7.48
C ARG A 831 16.30 14.78 8.08
N VAL A 832 16.07 16.09 8.26
CA VAL A 832 17.04 17.01 8.87
C VAL A 832 17.31 16.63 10.34
N ILE A 833 16.25 16.36 11.12
CA ILE A 833 16.38 15.89 12.51
C ILE A 833 17.15 14.57 12.58
N ALA A 834 16.77 13.56 11.79
CA ALA A 834 17.40 12.25 11.79
C ALA A 834 18.87 12.31 11.35
N ARG A 835 19.19 13.16 10.36
CA ARG A 835 20.57 13.36 9.90
C ARG A 835 21.42 14.07 10.96
N ARG A 836 20.89 15.12 11.60
CA ARG A 836 21.63 15.94 12.57
C ARG A 836 21.98 15.15 13.83
N TYR A 837 21.02 14.39 14.37
CA TYR A 837 21.15 13.77 15.68
C TYR A 837 21.49 12.27 15.63
N LYS A 838 21.87 11.75 14.46
CA LYS A 838 22.29 10.35 14.30
C LYS A 838 23.39 10.03 15.32
N GLY A 839 23.22 8.94 16.07
CA GLY A 839 24.18 8.51 17.09
C GLY A 839 24.22 9.35 18.38
N HIS A 840 23.36 10.37 18.55
CA HIS A 840 23.36 11.17 19.76
C HIS A 840 22.84 10.35 20.96
N PRO A 841 23.58 10.23 22.08
CA PRO A 841 23.26 9.29 23.16
C PRO A 841 21.94 9.62 23.87
N ALA A 842 21.59 10.89 24.01
CA ALA A 842 20.31 11.29 24.61
C ALA A 842 19.09 11.04 23.72
N VAL A 843 19.24 11.03 22.39
CA VAL A 843 18.09 10.87 21.49
C VAL A 843 17.69 9.41 21.46
N SER A 844 16.50 9.12 21.98
CA SER A 844 15.96 7.77 22.11
C SER A 844 14.73 7.55 21.24
N GLY A 845 14.11 8.62 20.75
CA GLY A 845 13.00 8.48 19.82
C GLY A 845 12.65 9.74 19.04
N ILE A 846 11.87 9.55 17.99
CA ILE A 846 11.31 10.60 17.14
C ILE A 846 9.81 10.36 16.97
N ALA A 847 8.97 11.34 17.35
CA ALA A 847 7.56 11.38 17.00
C ALA A 847 7.38 12.15 15.68
N VAL A 848 6.69 11.52 14.73
CA VAL A 848 6.70 11.94 13.31
C VAL A 848 5.73 13.08 12.97
N CYS A 849 4.73 13.31 13.82
CA CYS A 849 3.78 14.43 13.79
C CYS A 849 3.12 14.54 15.18
N ASN A 850 2.16 15.45 15.37
CA ASN A 850 1.29 15.42 16.57
C ASN A 850 -0.21 15.53 16.27
N GLU A 851 -1.03 14.70 16.93
CA GLU A 851 -2.50 14.72 16.85
C GLU A 851 -3.10 14.96 15.43
N PRO A 852 -2.74 14.15 14.41
CA PRO A 852 -3.22 14.37 13.05
C PRO A 852 -4.75 14.31 12.98
N SER A 853 -5.35 15.24 12.24
CA SER A 853 -6.81 15.38 12.20
C SER A 853 -7.51 14.09 11.75
N GLU A 854 -8.69 13.82 12.30
CA GLU A 854 -9.60 12.76 11.82
C GLU A 854 -9.97 12.92 10.33
N LYS A 855 -9.86 14.15 9.79
CA LYS A 855 -10.10 14.43 8.37
C LYS A 855 -8.99 13.91 7.46
N VAL A 856 -7.82 13.55 7.99
CA VAL A 856 -6.75 12.91 7.22
C VAL A 856 -7.15 11.46 6.96
N PRO A 857 -7.29 11.04 5.69
CA PRO A 857 -7.61 9.66 5.36
C PRO A 857 -6.60 8.68 5.96
N ALA A 858 -7.08 7.57 6.51
CA ALA A 858 -6.24 6.61 7.23
C ALA A 858 -5.15 5.98 6.33
N ASP A 859 -5.44 5.80 5.03
CA ASP A 859 -4.47 5.33 4.04
C ASP A 859 -3.36 6.35 3.77
N VAL A 860 -3.71 7.64 3.68
CA VAL A 860 -2.73 8.74 3.55
C VAL A 860 -1.87 8.85 4.79
N LEU A 861 -2.46 8.75 5.98
CA LEU A 861 -1.72 8.82 7.24
C LEU A 861 -0.74 7.65 7.39
N CYS A 862 -1.17 6.42 7.09
CA CYS A 862 -0.28 5.26 7.14
C CYS A 862 0.82 5.32 6.07
N GLN A 863 0.54 5.88 4.89
CA GLN A 863 1.55 6.12 3.86
C GLN A 863 2.62 7.11 4.35
N PHE A 864 2.20 8.22 4.97
CA PHE A 864 3.12 9.17 5.59
C PHE A 864 3.95 8.49 6.69
N TYR A 865 3.35 7.65 7.53
CA TYR A 865 4.10 6.91 8.56
C TYR A 865 5.13 5.96 7.98
N ASP A 866 4.78 5.21 6.94
CA ASP A 866 5.70 4.30 6.27
C ASP A 866 6.90 5.05 5.66
N GLU A 867 6.65 6.20 5.04
CA GLU A 867 7.69 7.06 4.48
C GLU A 867 8.55 7.75 5.55
N ALA A 868 7.93 8.24 6.62
CA ALA A 868 8.62 8.84 7.76
C ALA A 868 9.55 7.82 8.43
N VAL A 869 9.05 6.61 8.68
CA VAL A 869 9.84 5.51 9.25
C VAL A 869 11.02 5.18 8.34
N ARG A 870 10.79 4.93 7.04
CA ARG A 870 11.88 4.65 6.10
C ARG A 870 12.91 5.77 6.05
N THR A 871 12.46 7.02 6.03
CA THR A 871 13.35 8.19 5.99
C THR A 871 14.22 8.29 7.22
N ILE A 872 13.65 8.18 8.43
CA ILE A 872 14.43 8.19 9.67
C ILE A 872 15.40 7.00 9.72
N ARG A 873 14.96 5.82 9.27
CA ARG A 873 15.78 4.59 9.25
C ARG A 873 16.96 4.64 8.28
N THR A 874 16.99 5.56 7.32
CA THR A 874 18.20 5.79 6.51
C THR A 874 19.38 6.35 7.32
N PHE A 875 19.10 7.02 8.45
CA PHE A 875 20.12 7.60 9.32
C PHE A 875 20.24 6.84 10.64
N MET A 876 19.11 6.50 11.27
CA MET A 876 19.07 6.01 12.64
C MET A 876 18.48 4.58 12.71
N PRO A 877 19.28 3.56 13.03
CA PRO A 877 18.84 2.18 13.10
C PRO A 877 17.83 1.94 14.24
N PRO A 878 17.05 0.84 14.19
CA PRO A 878 16.00 0.56 15.18
C PRO A 878 16.53 0.31 16.59
N ASP A 879 17.82 0.07 16.79
CA ASP A 879 18.40 -0.12 18.12
C ASP A 879 18.92 1.18 18.75
N GLU A 880 18.96 2.28 17.99
CA GLU A 880 19.26 3.62 18.49
C GLU A 880 18.00 4.39 18.89
N VAL A 881 16.98 4.41 18.02
CA VAL A 881 15.79 5.25 18.20
C VAL A 881 14.46 4.53 17.94
N SER A 882 13.50 4.76 18.84
CA SER A 882 12.09 4.43 18.65
C SER A 882 11.40 5.45 17.76
N ILE A 883 10.58 5.01 16.81
CA ILE A 883 9.77 5.92 15.98
C ILE A 883 8.32 5.85 16.45
N VAL A 884 7.76 7.01 16.79
CA VAL A 884 6.45 7.15 17.42
C VAL A 884 5.46 7.71 16.41
N LEU A 885 4.36 6.98 16.21
CA LEU A 885 3.35 7.20 15.16
C LEU A 885 2.02 7.61 15.79
N PRO A 886 1.61 8.88 15.70
CA PRO A 886 0.39 9.30 16.38
C PRO A 886 -0.90 8.60 15.96
N VAL A 887 -1.79 8.35 16.91
CA VAL A 887 -3.17 7.95 16.61
C VAL A 887 -4.08 8.83 17.43
N TYR A 888 -4.43 9.97 16.84
CA TYR A 888 -5.40 10.86 17.47
C TYR A 888 -6.78 10.22 17.48
N ARG A 889 -7.38 10.18 18.67
CA ARG A 889 -8.62 9.47 19.02
C ARG A 889 -8.49 7.95 18.96
N THR A 890 -8.62 7.33 20.12
CA THR A 890 -8.50 5.86 20.29
C THR A 890 -9.48 5.05 19.43
N GLU A 891 -10.58 5.66 18.99
CA GLU A 891 -11.56 5.07 18.08
C GLU A 891 -10.99 4.76 16.69
N ARG A 892 -9.96 5.51 16.25
CA ARG A 892 -9.27 5.27 14.98
C ARG A 892 -8.21 4.17 15.07
N LEU A 893 -7.83 3.76 16.28
CA LEU A 893 -6.73 2.82 16.50
C LEU A 893 -6.94 1.49 15.78
N ASP A 894 -8.15 0.93 15.82
CA ASP A 894 -8.42 -0.35 15.14
C ASP A 894 -8.39 -0.22 13.60
N GLU A 895 -8.71 0.95 13.04
CA GLU A 895 -8.58 1.22 11.60
C GLU A 895 -7.11 1.36 11.19
N ILE A 896 -6.37 2.21 11.89
CA ILE A 896 -4.95 2.48 11.64
C ILE A 896 -4.12 1.21 11.87
N TRP A 897 -4.34 0.49 12.98
CA TRP A 897 -3.69 -0.79 13.27
C TRP A 897 -3.85 -1.80 12.13
N ARG A 898 -5.07 -1.94 11.61
CA ARG A 898 -5.36 -2.88 10.52
C ARG A 898 -4.67 -2.44 9.23
N LEU A 899 -4.78 -1.16 8.84
CA LEU A 899 -4.16 -0.66 7.62
C LEU A 899 -2.63 -0.72 7.67
N TRP A 900 -2.05 -0.23 8.77
CA TRP A 900 -0.60 -0.26 9.01
C TRP A 900 -0.04 -1.68 8.83
N ASN A 901 -0.60 -2.66 9.52
CA ASN A 901 -0.09 -4.03 9.47
C ASN A 901 -0.44 -4.78 8.18
N ARG A 902 -1.59 -4.50 7.56
CA ARG A 902 -2.07 -5.27 6.39
C ARG A 902 -1.53 -4.75 5.07
N VAL A 903 -1.37 -3.44 4.95
CA VAL A 903 -1.04 -2.78 3.67
C VAL A 903 0.44 -2.41 3.61
N PHE A 904 1.03 -2.01 4.74
CA PHE A 904 2.41 -1.52 4.80
C PHE A 904 3.36 -2.53 5.47
N ASP A 905 2.87 -3.74 5.76
CA ASP A 905 3.54 -4.74 6.60
C ASP A 905 4.02 -4.18 7.95
N GLY A 906 3.38 -3.09 8.42
CA GLY A 906 3.81 -2.17 9.48
C GLY A 906 4.79 -2.73 10.51
N PHE A 907 4.29 -3.35 11.58
CA PHE A 907 5.15 -3.87 12.65
C PHE A 907 6.00 -5.10 12.23
N ALA A 908 5.72 -5.74 11.09
CA ALA A 908 6.55 -6.83 10.57
C ALA A 908 7.75 -6.33 9.75
N SER A 909 7.62 -5.17 9.10
CA SER A 909 8.64 -4.54 8.27
C SER A 909 9.44 -3.48 9.04
N HIS A 910 8.86 -2.91 10.09
CA HIS A 910 9.45 -1.81 10.85
C HIS A 910 9.66 -2.16 12.33
N ALA A 911 10.92 -2.30 12.72
CA ALA A 911 11.30 -2.54 14.11
C ALA A 911 11.39 -1.24 14.94
N ASN A 912 11.15 -1.36 16.26
CA ASN A 912 11.19 -0.27 17.24
C ASN A 912 10.30 0.92 16.83
N VAL A 913 9.03 0.59 16.57
CA VAL A 913 7.97 1.53 16.22
C VAL A 913 6.82 1.35 17.20
N ALA A 914 6.16 2.44 17.59
CA ALA A 914 4.99 2.42 18.46
C ALA A 914 3.94 3.45 18.05
N PHE A 915 2.68 3.17 18.36
CA PHE A 915 1.62 4.16 18.24
C PHE A 915 1.64 5.15 19.41
N ASP A 916 1.42 6.42 19.14
CA ASP A 916 1.21 7.44 20.16
C ASP A 916 -0.26 7.56 20.51
N LEU A 917 -0.61 7.41 21.79
CA LEU A 917 -1.98 7.49 22.28
C LEU A 917 -2.11 8.60 23.33
N HIS A 918 -3.03 9.53 23.07
CA HIS A 918 -3.32 10.64 23.98
C HIS A 918 -4.60 10.33 24.75
N LEU A 919 -4.48 10.15 26.08
CA LEU A 919 -5.52 9.53 26.91
C LEU A 919 -6.07 10.50 27.97
N TYR A 920 -6.80 11.51 27.49
CA TYR A 920 -7.46 12.51 28.34
C TYR A 920 -8.82 12.06 28.88
N HIS A 921 -9.09 12.41 30.14
CA HIS A 921 -10.32 12.07 30.85
C HIS A 921 -11.22 13.29 31.11
N CYS A 922 -10.93 14.44 30.49
CA CYS A 922 -11.61 15.72 30.76
C CYS A 922 -12.26 16.36 29.52
N PHE A 923 -11.95 15.91 28.30
CA PHE A 923 -12.44 16.57 27.10
C PHE A 923 -13.72 15.95 26.55
N GLY A 924 -14.76 16.76 26.38
CA GLY A 924 -16.03 16.36 25.75
C GLY A 924 -17.13 15.97 26.74
N ALA A 925 -18.37 16.08 26.27
CA ALA A 925 -19.55 16.08 27.14
C ALA A 925 -19.78 14.76 27.91
N TRP A 926 -19.25 13.63 27.41
CA TRP A 926 -19.38 12.34 28.12
C TRP A 926 -18.57 12.35 29.42
N TRP A 927 -17.31 12.76 29.34
CA TRP A 927 -16.39 12.83 30.47
C TRP A 927 -16.88 13.78 31.55
N GLN A 928 -17.35 14.97 31.14
CA GLN A 928 -17.92 15.98 32.04
C GLN A 928 -19.12 15.50 32.88
N ARG A 929 -19.77 14.38 32.48
CA ARG A 929 -20.91 13.79 33.20
C ARG A 929 -20.55 12.55 34.03
N GLN A 930 -19.29 12.12 34.03
CA GLN A 930 -18.86 10.95 34.79
C GLN A 930 -18.47 11.31 36.22
N GLY A 931 -18.65 10.37 37.15
CA GLY A 931 -18.08 10.42 38.50
C GLY A 931 -16.75 9.65 38.57
N LEU A 932 -15.96 9.83 39.64
CA LEU A 932 -14.62 9.23 39.81
C LEU A 932 -14.57 7.73 39.49
N GLY A 933 -15.54 6.95 39.98
CA GLY A 933 -15.59 5.51 39.73
C GLY A 933 -15.64 5.13 38.23
N SER A 934 -16.26 5.96 37.39
CA SER A 934 -16.25 5.74 35.92
C SER A 934 -14.90 6.04 35.30
N HIS A 935 -14.20 7.09 35.76
CA HIS A 935 -12.83 7.38 35.30
C HIS A 935 -11.88 6.23 35.66
N LEU A 936 -11.92 5.75 36.91
CA LEU A 936 -11.11 4.62 37.36
C LEU A 936 -11.40 3.33 36.57
N ARG A 937 -12.67 3.06 36.24
CA ARG A 937 -13.04 1.94 35.37
C ARG A 937 -12.52 2.11 33.94
N MET A 938 -12.54 3.32 33.39
CA MET A 938 -12.01 3.57 32.05
C MET A 938 -10.49 3.38 32.01
N THR A 939 -9.77 3.77 33.06
CA THR A 939 -8.33 3.52 33.17
C THR A 939 -7.99 2.02 33.11
N LYS A 940 -8.83 1.16 33.73
CA LYS A 940 -8.70 -0.31 33.56
C LYS A 940 -8.94 -0.77 32.12
N ARG A 941 -9.73 -0.05 31.32
CA ARG A 941 -9.93 -0.31 29.89
C ARG A 941 -8.72 0.13 29.07
N HIS A 942 -8.08 1.26 29.40
CA HIS A 942 -6.84 1.69 28.76
C HIS A 942 -5.75 0.63 28.86
N ARG A 943 -5.61 -0.01 30.04
CA ARG A 943 -4.72 -1.18 30.23
C ARG A 943 -4.93 -2.28 29.19
N LYS A 944 -6.19 -2.61 28.88
CA LYS A 944 -6.51 -3.64 27.87
C LYS A 944 -6.07 -3.22 26.47
N ILE A 945 -6.16 -1.93 26.14
CA ILE A 945 -5.73 -1.39 24.85
C ILE A 945 -4.20 -1.43 24.75
N LEU A 946 -3.50 -0.96 25.78
CA LEU A 946 -2.03 -0.86 25.78
C LEU A 946 -1.34 -2.22 25.76
N ARG A 947 -1.99 -3.29 26.25
CA ARG A 947 -1.48 -4.67 26.11
C ARG A 947 -1.64 -5.24 24.70
N ARG A 948 -2.46 -4.65 23.83
CA ARG A 948 -2.77 -5.18 22.50
C ARG A 948 -1.87 -4.64 21.40
N VAL A 949 -1.27 -3.47 21.59
CA VAL A 949 -0.53 -2.75 20.55
C VAL A 949 0.76 -2.17 21.10
N PRO A 950 1.86 -2.10 20.33
CA PRO A 950 3.03 -1.33 20.71
C PRO A 950 2.65 0.14 20.80
N ALA A 951 2.85 0.75 21.97
CA ALA A 951 2.37 2.08 22.23
C ALA A 951 3.28 2.88 23.16
N VAL A 952 3.28 4.19 22.93
CA VAL A 952 3.60 5.23 23.91
C VAL A 952 2.28 5.88 24.31
N VAL A 953 2.06 6.13 25.61
CA VAL A 953 1.03 7.09 26.03
C VAL A 953 1.68 8.46 26.05
N GLY A 954 1.71 9.14 24.91
CA GLY A 954 2.51 10.36 24.76
C GLY A 954 1.92 11.58 25.43
N GLU A 955 0.64 11.55 25.80
CA GLU A 955 0.04 12.59 26.61
C GLU A 955 -1.08 12.05 27.52
N TRP A 956 -0.98 12.40 28.80
CA TRP A 956 -2.03 12.19 29.80
C TRP A 956 -1.90 13.21 30.94
N SER A 957 -3.00 13.49 31.64
CA SER A 957 -3.03 14.43 32.77
C SER A 957 -3.93 13.92 33.90
N LEU A 958 -3.84 14.57 35.07
CA LEU A 958 -4.74 14.32 36.21
C LEU A 958 -5.98 15.21 36.19
N ALA A 959 -6.22 15.94 35.09
CA ALA A 959 -7.39 16.80 34.97
C ALA A 959 -8.69 15.98 35.01
N LEU A 960 -9.53 16.30 36.00
CA LEU A 960 -10.84 15.68 36.21
C LEU A 960 -11.93 16.75 36.17
N PRO A 961 -13.15 16.43 35.69
CA PRO A 961 -14.27 17.35 35.74
C PRO A 961 -14.82 17.46 37.17
N ASP A 962 -15.45 18.59 37.51
CA ASP A 962 -16.02 18.85 38.84
C ASP A 962 -16.93 17.72 39.34
N ARG A 963 -17.69 17.09 38.45
CA ARG A 963 -18.57 15.96 38.79
C ARG A 963 -17.82 14.73 39.32
N ALA A 964 -16.57 14.52 38.90
CA ALA A 964 -15.73 13.48 39.45
C ALA A 964 -15.30 13.78 40.91
N LEU A 965 -15.33 15.06 41.28
CA LEU A 965 -14.95 15.60 42.59
C LEU A 965 -16.19 15.97 43.45
N ALA A 966 -17.40 15.89 42.88
CA ALA A 966 -18.65 16.38 43.47
C ALA A 966 -19.15 15.62 44.72
N GLN A 967 -18.38 14.67 45.25
CA GLN A 967 -18.65 14.06 46.56
C GLN A 967 -17.86 14.72 47.70
N THR A 968 -17.04 15.73 47.41
CA THR A 968 -16.02 16.21 48.33
C THR A 968 -15.79 17.72 48.20
N ASP A 969 -16.52 18.54 48.97
CA ASP A 969 -16.13 19.95 49.22
C ASP A 969 -14.92 20.05 50.17
N ILE A 970 -14.36 18.90 50.56
CA ILE A 970 -13.21 18.75 51.45
C ILE A 970 -11.97 18.57 50.57
N GLU A 971 -11.03 19.51 50.65
CA GLU A 971 -9.77 19.52 49.89
C GLU A 971 -8.98 18.21 50.04
N GLU A 972 -8.89 17.66 51.25
CA GLU A 972 -8.23 16.38 51.52
C GLU A 972 -8.84 15.23 50.69
N ALA A 973 -10.16 15.19 50.55
CA ALA A 973 -10.82 14.12 49.83
C ALA A 973 -10.70 14.30 48.30
N GLN A 974 -10.55 15.53 47.80
CA GLN A 974 -10.15 15.79 46.42
C GLN A 974 -8.72 15.33 46.15
N ASP A 975 -7.78 15.62 47.05
CA ASP A 975 -6.39 15.15 46.95
C ASP A 975 -6.32 13.61 46.92
N GLN A 976 -7.13 12.93 47.74
CA GLN A 976 -7.22 11.47 47.69
C GLN A 976 -7.80 10.96 46.37
N ALA A 977 -8.77 11.67 45.77
CA ALA A 977 -9.30 11.33 44.46
C ALA A 977 -8.24 11.44 43.36
N TYR A 978 -7.42 12.50 43.36
CA TYR A 978 -6.31 12.64 42.42
C TYR A 978 -5.23 11.59 42.63
N LYS A 979 -4.83 11.30 43.87
CA LYS A 979 -3.87 10.22 44.19
C LYS A 979 -4.37 8.86 43.69
N ALA A 980 -5.64 8.55 43.94
CA ALA A 980 -6.25 7.31 43.47
C ALA A 980 -6.31 7.24 41.93
N PHE A 981 -6.63 8.36 41.28
CA PHE A 981 -6.68 8.45 39.82
C PHE A 981 -5.28 8.33 39.18
N ALA A 982 -4.29 9.01 39.75
CA ALA A 982 -2.88 8.94 39.35
C ALA A 982 -2.35 7.51 39.48
N ALA A 983 -2.56 6.86 40.62
CA ALA A 983 -2.15 5.48 40.84
C ALA A 983 -2.79 4.53 39.81
N ALA A 984 -4.08 4.70 39.51
CA ALA A 984 -4.76 3.89 38.51
C ALA A 984 -4.20 4.12 37.10
N GLN A 985 -3.92 5.38 36.72
CA GLN A 985 -3.36 5.72 35.41
C GLN A 985 -1.95 5.19 35.26
N LEU A 986 -1.08 5.40 36.25
CA LEU A 986 0.28 4.85 36.25
C LEU A 986 0.29 3.32 36.16
N ASP A 987 -0.60 2.63 36.90
CA ASP A 987 -0.76 1.18 36.80
C ASP A 987 -1.20 0.76 35.37
N ALA A 988 -2.16 1.46 34.77
CA ALA A 988 -2.57 1.16 33.39
C ALA A 988 -1.50 1.48 32.34
N TYR A 989 -0.84 2.64 32.44
CA TYR A 989 0.09 3.16 31.45
C TYR A 989 1.48 2.52 31.54
N SER A 990 1.80 1.89 32.67
CA SER A 990 2.95 0.98 32.78
C SER A 990 2.91 -0.21 31.81
N HIS A 991 1.75 -0.49 31.21
CA HIS A 991 1.58 -1.49 30.16
C HIS A 991 1.85 -0.99 28.74
N ALA A 992 2.09 0.31 28.54
CA ALA A 992 2.52 0.82 27.25
C ALA A 992 3.95 0.32 26.97
N SER A 993 4.16 -0.34 25.83
CA SER A 993 5.43 -1.03 25.56
C SER A 993 6.64 -0.10 25.51
N HIS A 994 6.44 1.16 25.16
CA HIS A 994 7.48 2.19 25.11
C HIS A 994 7.35 3.22 26.24
N GLY A 995 6.38 3.06 27.15
CA GLY A 995 6.18 3.95 28.28
C GLY A 995 5.23 5.12 27.99
N TRP A 996 5.39 6.21 28.73
CA TRP A 996 4.43 7.31 28.77
C TRP A 996 5.07 8.66 29.08
N PHE A 997 4.36 9.73 28.74
CA PHE A 997 4.70 11.11 29.07
C PHE A 997 3.51 11.85 29.67
N PHE A 998 3.73 12.49 30.82
CA PHE A 998 2.75 13.40 31.41
C PHE A 998 2.64 14.66 30.56
N TRP A 999 1.42 15.21 30.43
CA TRP A 999 1.05 16.28 29.50
C TRP A 999 2.05 17.42 29.46
N ASN A 1000 2.42 18.00 30.61
CA ASN A 1000 3.41 19.06 30.59
C ASN A 1000 4.13 19.27 31.92
N TRP A 1001 5.38 19.74 31.81
CA TRP A 1001 6.21 20.11 32.96
C TRP A 1001 5.69 21.37 33.65
N CYS A 1002 5.30 22.37 32.85
CA CYS A 1002 4.87 23.69 33.30
C CYS A 1002 3.59 24.10 32.56
N ASP A 1003 2.48 24.32 33.25
CA ASP A 1003 1.25 24.82 32.64
C ASP A 1003 0.76 26.11 33.33
N SER A 1004 -0.23 26.77 32.73
CA SER A 1004 -0.86 27.97 33.27
C SER A 1004 -1.44 27.70 34.67
N PRO A 1005 -1.20 28.60 35.64
CA PRO A 1005 -1.95 28.61 36.90
C PRO A 1005 -3.46 28.78 36.71
N ALA A 1006 -3.91 29.31 35.57
CA ALA A 1006 -5.32 29.43 35.22
C ALA A 1006 -5.93 28.11 34.71
N HIS A 1007 -5.11 27.13 34.33
CA HIS A 1007 -5.55 25.78 34.05
C HIS A 1007 -5.70 24.96 35.33
N HIS A 1008 -6.47 23.88 35.23
CA HIS A 1008 -6.64 22.94 36.33
C HIS A 1008 -5.26 22.38 36.77
N PRO A 1009 -4.91 22.36 38.08
CA PRO A 1009 -3.58 21.97 38.57
C PRO A 1009 -3.07 20.60 38.07
N GLY A 1010 -4.01 19.68 37.80
CA GLY A 1010 -3.75 18.37 37.19
C GLY A 1010 -3.12 18.38 35.80
N TRP A 1011 -2.91 19.53 35.17
CA TRP A 1011 -2.16 19.69 33.92
C TRP A 1011 -0.67 20.01 34.15
N ASP A 1012 -0.28 20.50 35.33
CA ASP A 1012 1.12 20.87 35.64
C ASP A 1012 1.78 19.78 36.49
N ALA A 1013 2.81 19.13 35.96
CA ALA A 1013 3.50 18.03 36.64
C ALA A 1013 4.16 18.47 37.95
N ARG A 1014 4.75 19.67 38.01
CA ARG A 1014 5.40 20.21 39.22
C ARG A 1014 4.38 20.40 40.32
N THR A 1015 3.21 20.94 39.98
CA THR A 1015 2.10 21.16 40.92
C THR A 1015 1.55 19.83 41.42
N CYS A 1016 1.38 18.84 40.54
CA CYS A 1016 0.95 17.50 40.92
C CYS A 1016 1.96 16.82 41.89
N PHE A 1017 3.26 17.07 41.71
CA PHE A 1017 4.29 16.56 42.61
C PHE A 1017 4.31 17.30 43.96
N GLN A 1018 4.20 18.64 43.94
CA GLN A 1018 4.12 19.49 45.14
C GLN A 1018 2.90 19.14 46.00
N ARG A 1019 1.76 18.80 45.39
CA ARG A 1019 0.54 18.36 46.07
C ARG A 1019 0.55 16.86 46.45
N HIS A 1020 1.66 16.16 46.19
CA HIS A 1020 1.80 14.72 46.44
C HIS A 1020 0.76 13.85 45.73
N TRP A 1021 0.18 14.33 44.61
CA TRP A 1021 -0.68 13.52 43.74
C TRP A 1021 0.13 12.54 42.90
N LEU A 1022 1.34 12.96 42.52
CA LEU A 1022 2.38 12.10 41.96
C LEU A 1022 3.52 11.98 42.98
N ALA A 1023 3.86 10.75 43.37
CA ALA A 1023 5.00 10.50 44.26
C ALA A 1023 6.17 9.90 43.47
N GLN A 1024 7.39 10.26 43.86
CA GLN A 1024 8.62 9.70 43.27
C GLN A 1024 8.61 8.16 43.28
N ALA A 1025 8.13 7.54 44.35
CA ALA A 1025 8.01 6.09 44.45
C ALA A 1025 7.12 5.51 43.34
N ASP A 1026 6.02 6.18 42.98
CA ASP A 1026 5.11 5.72 41.92
C ASP A 1026 5.71 5.91 40.52
N LEU A 1027 6.49 6.98 40.34
CA LEU A 1027 7.25 7.25 39.12
C LEU A 1027 8.42 6.26 38.96
N CYS A 1028 8.99 5.75 40.06
CA CYS A 1028 10.11 4.80 40.04
C CYS A 1028 9.68 3.31 40.09
N LYS A 1029 8.42 2.98 40.44
CA LYS A 1029 7.93 1.60 40.52
C LYS A 1029 8.14 0.83 39.22
N SER A 1030 9.05 -0.13 39.20
CA SER A 1030 9.35 -0.98 38.04
C SER A 1030 8.18 -1.94 37.76
N GLY A 1031 7.17 -1.52 37.00
CA GLY A 1031 6.36 -2.47 36.26
C GLY A 1031 7.25 -3.08 35.19
N ALA A 1032 7.55 -4.39 35.28
CA ALA A 1032 8.08 -5.09 34.13
C ALA A 1032 7.08 -4.91 32.99
N PRO A 1033 7.48 -4.36 31.82
CA PRO A 1033 6.58 -4.36 30.68
C PRO A 1033 6.31 -5.83 30.34
N LEU A 1034 5.13 -6.31 30.73
CA LEU A 1034 4.62 -7.57 30.26
C LEU A 1034 4.39 -7.39 28.76
N ILE A 1035 5.32 -7.91 27.96
CA ILE A 1035 5.01 -8.36 26.60
C ILE A 1035 3.68 -9.13 26.73
N PRO A 1036 2.68 -8.92 25.84
CA PRO A 1036 1.46 -9.72 25.89
C PRO A 1036 1.82 -11.21 25.92
N ALA A 1037 1.73 -11.79 27.11
CA ALA A 1037 1.90 -13.20 27.36
C ALA A 1037 0.51 -13.84 27.22
N GLY A 1038 0.32 -14.63 26.17
CA GLY A 1038 -0.85 -15.48 25.94
C GLY A 1038 -1.77 -14.99 24.80
N GLY A 1039 -2.14 -15.79 23.80
CA GLY A 1039 -2.05 -17.24 23.65
C GLY A 1039 -1.48 -17.67 22.30
N VAL A 1040 -0.72 -18.76 22.38
CA VAL A 1040 -0.29 -19.65 21.28
C VAL A 1040 -1.50 -20.22 20.56
#